data_AF-A0A9P0NIB3-F1
#
_entry.id   AF-A0A9P0NIB3-F1
#
_cell.length_a   1.000
_cell.length_b   1.000
_cell.length_c   1.000
_cell.angle_alpha   90.00
_cell.angle_beta   90.00
_cell.angle_gamma   90.00
#
_symmetry.space_group_name_H-M   'P 1'
#
loop_
_entity.id
_entity.type
_entity.pdbx_description
1 polymer ?
#
loop_
_entity_poly.entity_id
_entity_poly.type
_entity_poly.pdbx_seq_one_letter_code
_entity_poly.pdbx_strand_id
1 'polypeptide(L)'
;MSLNQFIFLFITINLFSTFECQMSKEPRLEILPNQAVQRRPVNKPLVLTCSPNVEQKELITDLKWKDSYNNTINPKQYGSQPPIIYTESLNINQLMLVITSLSESLAGYFYCSASYANSEYLEEKVKIETFVGITFRDAPDYQNPILNSDYVVKCMVTASPPASIDWMRNGDAIKSSEKFIIKHDGLLITNVQESDDGIYTCRAAVIQTGELAERAIRLDVQIKPTVEPLEYRYEAIEGEEFSVKCLATGKPPPLIQWIKDQKDMSLADRFSVVPHNGQMSISRVDEFDRGVYKCIAKNNAGIAEEETRIDVVVKPKIFQLINITVPVHGESTLVCKSRGWPVPIVTFRRYGSMDEFRQGSQGDDGRITLEQTVDNEIWEGTGTLFISDTQRSDDGLYQCVARNKGGETFGLPHGHIAVEYPPNFDHMKDLPPVFSWEEREANLSCMAMAFPNATIEWRWNERLIREMQDKFLRIVEDGPRSDLMVTPASRTYYSNFKCIAVNKLGREEHIMELREGRLPPPVAQAKPIDVTATTITFEIIGPAYEPGLPIKSYTAQYKEERSLDWSHALNRTWTPDTPYVVENLRPQTMYTLRFAARNDVGLGQWSAIRVQGTPSRSVPQSPKILNQFTHQEEGEIPIASSVYSDKFEMTWSRPPDNGEPIDFYTIKYCPGSKINNVWNEIGNMCNEINYIAYTFSNQVLKDLTPDTYYQIELRAHNAIGFSLPTHIYMRTANGGKSEKSPNQYHYSSFSVTSFALLTTSLSQTCLILCSLCSLINIQ
;
A
#
# COMPACT_ATOMS: atom_id res chain seq x y z
N MET A 1 45.85 57.61 53.00
CA MET A 1 46.97 58.50 52.64
C MET A 1 46.36 59.76 52.03
N SER A 2 45.82 60.72 52.79
CA SER A 2 46.45 61.74 53.65
C SER A 2 47.50 62.60 52.94
N LEU A 3 47.17 63.86 52.66
CA LEU A 3 47.92 65.10 52.95
C LEU A 3 47.19 66.25 52.20
N ASN A 4 46.45 67.17 52.83
CA ASN A 4 46.82 68.30 53.70
C ASN A 4 47.72 69.39 53.08
N GLN A 5 47.10 70.56 52.89
CA GLN A 5 47.46 71.90 53.38
C GLN A 5 48.88 72.48 53.20
N PHE A 6 48.92 73.70 52.63
CA PHE A 6 49.76 74.86 52.99
C PHE A 6 48.90 76.10 52.62
N ILE A 7 48.40 76.98 53.50
CA ILE A 7 48.99 77.86 54.53
C ILE A 7 49.97 78.89 53.93
N PHE A 8 49.59 80.17 53.96
CA PHE A 8 50.38 81.20 54.65
C PHE A 8 49.49 82.34 55.18
N LEU A 9 49.78 82.67 56.44
CA LEU A 9 49.16 83.60 57.38
C LEU A 9 49.93 84.93 57.36
N PHE A 10 49.29 86.07 57.65
CA PHE A 10 49.92 87.12 58.46
C PHE A 10 48.87 87.85 59.31
N ILE A 11 49.23 88.05 60.58
CA ILE A 11 48.45 88.56 61.72
C ILE A 11 48.92 89.99 62.02
N THR A 12 48.02 90.91 62.39
CA THR A 12 48.00 91.71 63.65
C THR A 12 47.22 93.02 63.52
N ILE A 13 46.15 93.11 64.33
CA ILE A 13 45.74 94.22 65.21
C ILE A 13 46.04 95.65 64.75
N ASN A 14 44.98 96.39 64.40
CA ASN A 14 44.80 97.76 64.88
C ASN A 14 43.30 98.04 65.09
N LEU A 15 42.93 98.22 66.36
CA LEU A 15 41.72 98.90 66.77
C LEU A 15 41.90 100.38 66.41
N PHE A 16 41.28 100.82 65.32
CA PHE A 16 40.86 102.21 65.19
C PHE A 16 39.52 102.25 64.46
N SER A 17 38.54 102.80 65.16
CA SER A 17 37.31 103.34 64.61
C SER A 17 37.60 104.11 63.32
N THR A 18 37.09 103.63 62.21
CA THR A 18 36.79 104.47 61.06
C THR A 18 35.34 104.22 60.72
N PHE A 19 34.52 105.24 60.97
CA PHE A 19 33.25 105.44 60.32
C PHE A 19 33.48 105.29 58.81
N GLU A 20 33.14 104.14 58.24
CA GLU A 20 32.89 104.07 56.80
C GLU A 20 31.56 104.77 56.57
N CYS A 21 31.71 106.00 56.10
CA CYS A 21 30.67 106.81 55.51
C CYS A 21 29.77 105.93 54.63
N GLN A 22 28.48 105.80 54.98
CA GLN A 22 27.47 105.47 53.98
C GLN A 22 27.60 106.54 52.89
N MET A 23 28.30 106.22 51.80
CA MET A 23 28.02 106.88 50.55
C MET A 23 26.56 106.56 50.26
N SER A 24 25.71 107.58 50.41
CA SER A 24 24.34 107.61 49.90
C SER A 24 24.30 106.82 48.58
N LYS A 25 23.60 105.68 48.57
CA LYS A 25 23.27 105.02 47.30
C LYS A 25 22.36 105.99 46.56
N GLU A 26 22.79 106.48 45.42
CA GLU A 26 21.91 107.30 44.57
C GLU A 26 20.61 106.53 44.34
N PRO A 27 19.45 107.14 44.66
CA PRO A 27 18.18 106.46 44.55
C PRO A 27 17.93 106.12 43.08
N ARG A 28 17.58 104.87 42.80
CA ARG A 28 17.30 104.41 41.42
C ARG A 28 16.20 103.35 41.37
N LEU A 29 15.62 103.18 40.19
CA LEU A 29 14.73 102.06 39.90
C LEU A 29 15.52 100.92 39.27
N GLU A 30 15.12 99.68 39.55
CA GLU A 30 15.68 98.48 38.92
C GLU A 30 14.56 97.68 38.27
N ILE A 31 14.77 97.28 37.02
CA ILE A 31 13.87 96.40 36.29
C ILE A 31 14.44 94.97 36.33
N LEU A 32 13.64 94.01 36.77
CA LEU A 32 13.99 92.60 36.86
C LEU A 32 13.26 91.79 35.76
N PRO A 33 13.94 90.87 35.06
CA PRO A 33 15.38 90.59 35.15
C PRO A 33 16.23 91.76 34.63
N ASN A 34 17.35 92.02 35.31
CA ASN A 34 18.21 93.20 35.08
C ASN A 34 19.02 93.06 33.79
N GLN A 35 18.36 93.30 32.67
CA GLN A 35 18.94 93.39 31.33
C GLN A 35 18.31 94.59 30.62
N ALA A 36 19.15 95.47 30.07
CA ALA A 36 18.68 96.66 29.35
C ALA A 36 17.84 96.32 28.10
N VAL A 37 17.99 95.10 27.56
CA VAL A 37 17.23 94.59 26.42
C VAL A 37 16.69 93.19 26.74
N GLN A 38 15.38 93.01 26.59
CA GLN A 38 14.66 91.75 26.77
C GLN A 38 14.26 91.20 25.40
N ARG A 39 15.00 90.18 24.95
CA ARG A 39 14.71 89.46 23.70
C ARG A 39 13.79 88.27 23.98
N ARG A 40 12.64 88.21 23.31
CA ARG A 40 11.68 87.12 23.48
C ARG A 40 11.01 86.76 22.17
N PRO A 41 10.68 85.47 21.94
CA PRO A 41 9.96 85.09 20.74
C PRO A 41 8.52 85.63 20.76
N VAL A 42 7.98 85.93 19.59
CA VAL A 42 6.56 86.26 19.40
C VAL A 42 5.68 85.12 19.94
N ASN A 43 4.48 85.47 20.38
CA ASN A 43 3.49 84.57 20.97
C ASN A 43 3.90 83.93 22.32
N LYS A 44 4.97 84.42 22.97
CA LYS A 44 5.32 84.05 24.34
C LYS A 44 5.03 85.19 25.33
N PRO A 45 4.70 84.86 26.59
CA PRO A 45 4.52 85.86 27.63
C PRO A 45 5.86 86.46 28.09
N LEU A 46 5.81 87.69 28.58
CA LEU A 46 6.94 88.38 29.22
C LEU A 46 6.46 89.11 30.47
N VAL A 47 7.17 88.91 31.57
CA VAL A 47 6.92 89.60 32.83
C VAL A 47 8.17 90.36 33.23
N LEU A 48 8.01 91.64 33.56
CA LEU A 48 9.08 92.54 34.00
C LEU A 48 8.68 93.17 35.32
N THR A 49 9.54 93.15 36.33
CA THR A 49 9.22 93.70 37.64
C THR A 49 10.04 94.94 37.88
N CYS A 50 9.37 96.06 38.15
CA CYS A 50 10.06 97.27 38.58
C CYS A 50 10.11 97.36 40.11
N SER A 51 11.30 97.62 40.65
CA SER A 51 11.58 97.69 42.08
C SER A 51 12.47 98.90 42.38
N PRO A 52 12.09 99.81 43.29
CA PRO A 52 12.97 100.85 43.80
C PRO A 52 14.12 100.27 44.63
N ASN A 53 15.33 100.73 44.32
CA ASN A 53 16.54 100.51 45.11
C ASN A 53 16.93 101.84 45.78
N VAL A 54 16.20 102.18 46.85
CA VAL A 54 16.34 103.41 47.63
C VAL A 54 16.42 103.07 49.12
N GLU A 55 17.01 103.94 49.94
CA GLU A 55 17.19 103.70 51.39
C GLU A 55 15.85 103.64 52.15
N GLN A 56 14.90 104.52 51.81
CA GLN A 56 13.57 104.59 52.42
C GLN A 56 12.48 104.34 51.38
N LYS A 57 12.08 103.07 51.21
CA LYS A 57 11.11 102.66 50.18
C LYS A 57 9.72 103.28 50.38
N GLU A 58 9.36 103.64 51.60
CA GLU A 58 8.10 104.31 51.97
C GLU A 58 7.92 105.69 51.32
N LEU A 59 9.02 106.32 50.91
CA LEU A 59 9.00 107.63 50.24
C LEU A 59 8.79 107.54 48.71
N ILE A 60 8.65 106.32 48.17
CA ILE A 60 8.33 106.11 46.76
C ILE A 60 6.84 106.34 46.54
N THR A 61 6.52 107.26 45.63
CA THR A 61 5.15 107.54 45.22
C THR A 61 5.05 107.50 43.69
N ASP A 62 3.83 107.27 43.16
CA ASP A 62 3.56 107.26 41.72
C ASP A 62 4.40 106.25 40.90
N LEU A 63 4.71 105.08 41.48
CA LEU A 63 5.38 103.98 40.78
C LEU A 63 4.48 103.44 39.66
N LYS A 64 4.94 103.54 38.41
CA LYS A 64 4.17 103.12 37.23
C LYS A 64 5.05 102.67 36.08
N TRP A 65 4.44 101.86 35.20
CA TRP A 65 5.02 101.53 33.91
C TRP A 65 4.43 102.41 32.81
N LYS A 66 5.27 102.80 31.85
CA LYS A 66 4.88 103.50 30.63
C LYS A 66 5.40 102.76 29.40
N ASP A 67 4.66 102.85 28.30
CA ASP A 67 5.05 102.31 27.00
C ASP A 67 6.02 103.24 26.24
N SER A 68 6.38 102.86 25.01
CA SER A 68 7.29 103.63 24.14
C SER A 68 6.75 105.00 23.73
N TYR A 69 5.44 105.21 23.87
CA TYR A 69 4.75 106.46 23.58
C TYR A 69 4.50 107.28 24.85
N ASN A 70 5.10 106.87 25.99
CA ASN A 70 4.98 107.49 27.30
C ASN A 70 3.56 107.40 27.91
N ASN A 71 2.71 106.50 27.40
CA ASN A 71 1.38 106.24 27.97
C ASN A 71 1.52 105.35 29.21
N THR A 72 0.78 105.67 30.27
CA THR A 72 0.80 104.85 31.50
C THR A 72 0.03 103.55 31.29
N ILE A 73 0.64 102.43 31.68
CA ILE A 73 0.07 101.09 31.54
C ILE A 73 -0.79 100.79 32.77
N ASN A 74 -2.09 100.61 32.53
CA ASN A 74 -3.07 100.46 33.59
C ASN A 74 -2.98 99.10 34.31
N PRO A 75 -3.38 99.06 35.60
CA PRO A 75 -3.43 97.82 36.35
C PRO A 75 -4.52 96.88 35.82
N LYS A 76 -4.33 95.58 36.04
CA LYS A 76 -5.32 94.55 35.68
C LYS A 76 -6.67 94.84 36.32
N GLN A 77 -7.73 94.93 35.52
CA GLN A 77 -9.10 95.07 36.01
C GLN A 77 -9.70 93.69 36.33
N TYR A 78 -10.27 93.54 37.53
CA TYR A 78 -10.93 92.30 37.96
C TYR A 78 -12.36 92.24 37.40
N GLY A 79 -12.67 91.21 36.59
CA GLY A 79 -14.01 90.96 36.05
C GLY A 79 -14.14 91.06 34.51
N SER A 80 -13.09 91.48 33.80
CA SER A 80 -12.98 91.54 32.34
C SER A 80 -11.80 90.71 31.83
N GLN A 81 -11.76 90.34 30.55
CA GLN A 81 -10.59 89.69 29.98
C GLN A 81 -9.38 90.63 30.11
N PRO A 82 -8.24 90.16 30.66
CA PRO A 82 -7.09 91.03 30.82
C PRO A 82 -6.58 91.47 29.45
N PRO A 83 -6.23 92.76 29.28
CA PRO A 83 -5.60 93.23 28.05
C PRO A 83 -4.25 92.52 27.83
N ILE A 84 -3.73 92.58 26.60
CA ILE A 84 -2.45 91.92 26.24
C ILE A 84 -1.29 92.42 27.12
N ILE A 85 -1.36 93.68 27.56
CA ILE A 85 -0.38 94.34 28.42
C ILE A 85 -1.10 95.01 29.59
N TYR A 86 -0.66 94.73 30.82
CA TYR A 86 -1.19 95.35 32.04
C TYR A 86 -0.14 95.38 33.15
N THR A 87 -0.41 96.15 34.20
CA THR A 87 0.40 96.12 35.43
C THR A 87 -0.26 95.34 36.56
N GLU A 88 0.55 94.73 37.42
CA GLU A 88 0.09 93.97 38.59
C GLU A 88 1.02 94.25 39.77
N SER A 89 0.46 94.75 40.88
CA SER A 89 1.26 95.09 42.07
C SER A 89 1.68 93.80 42.77
N LEU A 90 2.99 93.61 42.96
CA LEU A 90 3.51 92.48 43.72
C LEU A 90 3.51 92.78 45.23
N ASN A 91 3.83 94.02 45.60
CA ASN A 91 3.70 94.60 46.95
C ASN A 91 3.71 96.13 46.84
N ILE A 92 3.68 96.84 47.98
CA ILE A 92 3.67 98.31 48.05
C ILE A 92 4.84 99.00 47.33
N ASN A 93 5.94 98.26 47.08
CA ASN A 93 7.16 98.81 46.50
C ASN A 93 7.58 98.09 45.21
N GLN A 94 6.75 97.23 44.62
CA GLN A 94 7.11 96.49 43.40
C GLN A 94 5.91 96.36 42.46
N LEU A 95 6.12 96.74 41.21
CA LEU A 95 5.08 96.74 40.17
C LEU A 95 5.53 95.90 38.98
N MET A 96 4.75 94.87 38.65
CA MET A 96 5.00 94.03 37.47
C MET A 96 4.32 94.64 36.25
N LEU A 97 5.00 94.55 35.11
CA LEU A 97 4.45 94.66 33.78
C LEU A 97 4.29 93.24 33.23
N VAL A 98 3.05 92.87 32.90
CA VAL A 98 2.72 91.55 32.35
C VAL A 98 2.28 91.73 30.90
N ILE A 99 2.98 91.06 30.00
CA ILE A 99 2.60 90.90 28.59
C ILE A 99 2.23 89.43 28.40
N THR A 100 0.97 89.14 28.08
CA THR A 100 0.46 87.76 28.00
C THR A 100 0.87 87.06 26.71
N SER A 101 1.04 87.82 25.63
CA SER A 101 1.50 87.32 24.34
C SER A 101 2.21 88.44 23.59
N LEU A 102 3.53 88.31 23.41
CA LEU A 102 4.33 89.28 22.67
C LEU A 102 4.00 89.26 21.17
N SER A 103 3.86 90.43 20.57
CA SER A 103 3.73 90.63 19.13
C SER A 103 4.84 91.57 18.63
N GLU A 104 5.09 91.58 17.32
CA GLU A 104 6.09 92.48 16.72
C GLU A 104 5.79 93.96 17.02
N SER A 105 4.50 94.33 17.09
CA SER A 105 4.08 95.70 17.43
C SER A 105 4.35 96.12 18.87
N LEU A 106 4.64 95.19 19.78
CA LEU A 106 4.97 95.49 21.18
C LEU A 106 6.48 95.65 21.42
N ALA A 107 7.32 95.54 20.37
CA ALA A 107 8.74 95.83 20.48
C ALA A 107 8.97 97.33 20.65
N GLY A 108 9.82 97.72 21.60
CA GLY A 108 10.02 99.13 21.96
C GLY A 108 10.57 99.32 23.36
N TYR A 109 10.70 100.57 23.79
CA TYR A 109 11.12 100.90 25.15
C TYR A 109 9.93 100.92 26.10
N PHE A 110 10.08 100.29 27.25
CA PHE A 110 9.17 100.40 28.37
C PHE A 110 9.92 101.09 29.51
N TYR A 111 9.23 102.02 30.17
CA TYR A 111 9.82 102.86 31.20
C TYR A 111 9.13 102.54 32.53
N CYS A 112 9.91 102.25 33.55
CA CYS A 112 9.42 102.31 34.90
C CYS A 112 9.82 103.66 35.51
N SER A 113 8.83 104.39 36.02
CA SER A 113 9.06 105.69 36.64
C SER A 113 8.42 105.77 38.02
N ALA A 114 9.02 106.54 38.92
CA ALA A 114 8.48 106.84 40.25
C ALA A 114 9.02 108.19 40.76
N SER A 115 8.36 108.77 41.76
CA SER A 115 8.84 109.95 42.48
C SER A 115 9.40 109.54 43.85
N TYR A 116 10.59 110.02 44.20
CA TYR A 116 11.22 109.82 45.51
C TYR A 116 11.24 111.11 46.32
N ALA A 117 10.81 111.04 47.59
CA ALA A 117 10.77 112.17 48.52
C ALA A 117 10.09 113.45 47.99
N ASN A 118 9.12 113.30 47.06
CA ASN A 118 8.36 114.37 46.41
C ASN A 118 9.18 115.41 45.62
N SER A 119 10.46 115.16 45.34
CA SER A 119 11.33 116.11 44.61
C SER A 119 12.20 115.46 43.54
N GLU A 120 12.48 114.17 43.63
CA GLU A 120 13.39 113.47 42.72
C GLU A 120 12.63 112.50 41.81
N TYR A 121 12.81 112.65 40.49
CA TYR A 121 12.18 111.79 39.49
C TYR A 121 13.12 110.63 39.13
N LEU A 122 12.69 109.41 39.45
CA LEU A 122 13.40 108.20 39.10
C LEU A 122 12.77 107.58 37.86
N GLU A 123 13.60 107.19 36.90
CA GLU A 123 13.18 106.45 35.72
C GLU A 123 14.24 105.43 35.32
N GLU A 124 13.80 104.23 35.00
CA GLU A 124 14.63 103.19 34.39
C GLU A 124 13.89 102.63 33.18
N LYS A 125 14.62 102.19 32.15
CA LYS A 125 14.03 101.72 30.90
C LYS A 125 14.54 100.34 30.49
N VAL A 126 13.68 99.61 29.80
CA VAL A 126 14.00 98.32 29.21
C VAL A 126 13.49 98.26 27.78
N LYS A 127 14.33 97.83 26.86
CA LYS A 127 13.92 97.62 25.46
C LYS A 127 13.41 96.20 25.28
N ILE A 128 12.20 96.02 24.78
CA ILE A 128 11.67 94.72 24.36
C ILE A 128 11.95 94.55 22.87
N GLU A 129 12.61 93.45 22.52
CA GLU A 129 12.84 93.04 21.13
C GLU A 129 12.17 91.67 20.90
N THR A 130 11.41 91.53 19.82
CA THR A 130 10.74 90.29 19.46
C THR A 130 11.41 89.60 18.28
N PHE A 131 11.27 88.28 18.20
CA PHE A 131 11.79 87.48 17.09
C PHE A 131 10.86 86.29 16.82
N VAL A 132 10.96 85.65 15.65
CA VAL A 132 10.22 84.41 15.35
C VAL A 132 11.07 83.22 15.77
N GLY A 133 10.60 82.48 16.78
CA GLY A 133 11.24 81.27 17.28
C GLY A 133 11.26 80.13 16.25
N ILE A 134 12.04 79.09 16.52
CA ILE A 134 12.22 77.98 15.59
C ILE A 134 10.98 77.10 15.53
N THR A 135 10.50 76.81 14.33
CA THR A 135 9.42 75.85 14.08
C THR A 135 9.78 74.89 12.95
N PHE A 136 9.53 73.60 13.14
CA PHE A 136 9.74 72.58 12.11
C PHE A 136 8.53 72.52 11.16
N ARG A 137 8.75 72.81 9.88
CA ARG A 137 7.71 72.83 8.84
C ARG A 137 7.55 71.48 8.15
N ASP A 138 8.65 70.84 7.78
CA ASP A 138 8.69 69.53 7.12
C ASP A 138 9.89 68.74 7.67
N ALA A 139 9.63 68.02 8.75
CA ALA A 139 10.61 67.16 9.41
C ALA A 139 9.90 65.94 10.01
N PRO A 140 9.46 64.97 9.19
CA PRO A 140 8.77 63.77 9.67
C PRO A 140 9.66 62.96 10.62
N ASP A 141 9.07 62.48 11.71
CA ASP A 141 9.78 61.70 12.74
C ASP A 141 10.23 60.31 12.22
N TYR A 142 9.64 59.82 11.13
CA TYR A 142 9.97 58.55 10.47
C TYR A 142 10.08 58.71 8.96
N GLN A 143 11.13 58.16 8.36
CA GLN A 143 11.39 58.22 6.92
C GLN A 143 12.02 56.89 6.44
N ASN A 144 11.69 56.48 5.22
CA ASN A 144 11.96 55.12 4.73
C ASN A 144 12.79 55.13 3.42
N PRO A 145 14.10 55.44 3.48
CA PRO A 145 14.95 55.46 2.30
C PRO A 145 15.12 54.05 1.70
N ILE A 146 15.31 53.97 0.38
CA ILE A 146 15.56 52.71 -0.33
C ILE A 146 17.07 52.48 -0.43
N LEU A 147 17.53 51.26 -0.14
CA LEU A 147 18.93 50.84 -0.28
C LEU A 147 19.48 51.15 -1.70
N ASN A 148 20.74 51.57 -1.76
CA ASN A 148 21.48 51.95 -2.97
C ASN A 148 20.86 53.11 -3.77
N SER A 149 20.07 53.96 -3.12
CA SER A 149 19.52 55.18 -3.71
C SER A 149 19.96 56.43 -2.96
N ASP A 150 19.89 57.57 -3.61
CA ASP A 150 20.10 58.86 -2.98
C ASP A 150 18.81 59.30 -2.28
N TYR A 151 18.92 59.76 -1.03
CA TYR A 151 17.75 60.15 -0.24
C TYR A 151 17.99 61.43 0.56
N VAL A 152 17.03 62.35 0.54
CA VAL A 152 17.07 63.59 1.33
C VAL A 152 16.25 63.40 2.60
N VAL A 153 16.93 63.32 3.74
CA VAL A 153 16.31 63.34 5.07
C VAL A 153 15.78 64.75 5.30
N LYS A 154 14.47 64.90 5.20
CA LYS A 154 13.83 66.22 5.23
C LYS A 154 13.92 66.83 6.62
N CYS A 155 14.42 68.07 6.67
CA CYS A 155 14.29 68.92 7.85
C CYS A 155 14.26 70.38 7.43
N MET A 156 13.04 70.92 7.31
CA MET A 156 12.81 72.32 7.01
C MET A 156 12.34 73.05 8.26
N VAL A 157 13.01 74.14 8.61
CA VAL A 157 12.67 75.00 9.76
C VAL A 157 12.33 76.42 9.32
N THR A 158 11.49 77.10 10.09
CA THR A 158 11.25 78.54 9.94
C THR A 158 11.62 79.28 11.23
N ALA A 159 12.38 80.37 11.09
CA ALA A 159 12.83 81.25 12.16
C ALA A 159 13.20 82.63 11.58
N SER A 160 13.07 83.69 12.38
CA SER A 160 13.49 85.05 12.02
C SER A 160 14.12 85.72 13.25
N PRO A 161 15.43 85.98 13.29
CA PRO A 161 16.43 85.77 12.23
C PRO A 161 16.59 84.30 11.78
N PRO A 162 17.07 84.02 10.55
CA PRO A 162 17.18 82.66 10.01
C PRO A 162 18.00 81.72 10.90
N ALA A 163 17.49 80.50 11.12
CA ALA A 163 18.20 79.47 11.86
C ALA A 163 19.27 78.78 10.98
N SER A 164 20.41 78.47 11.57
CA SER A 164 21.39 77.54 11.00
C SER A 164 21.00 76.11 11.37
N ILE A 165 21.10 75.17 10.41
CA ILE A 165 20.81 73.75 10.62
C ILE A 165 22.11 72.96 10.65
N ASP A 166 22.29 72.15 11.68
CA ASP A 166 23.30 71.09 11.76
C ASP A 166 22.64 69.73 12.07
N TRP A 167 23.39 68.66 11.84
CA TRP A 167 22.89 67.29 11.96
C TRP A 167 23.75 66.47 12.90
N MET A 168 23.13 65.59 13.68
CA MET A 168 23.84 64.62 14.52
C MET A 168 23.38 63.20 14.23
N ARG A 169 24.28 62.24 14.44
CA ARG A 169 24.00 60.81 14.42
C ARG A 169 24.74 60.15 15.57
N ASN A 170 24.03 59.38 16.39
CA ASN A 170 24.60 58.69 17.56
C ASN A 170 25.38 59.59 18.54
N GLY A 171 25.01 60.87 18.62
CA GLY A 171 25.69 61.87 19.47
C GLY A 171 26.84 62.61 18.78
N ASP A 172 27.27 62.17 17.60
CA ASP A 172 28.34 62.81 16.83
C ASP A 172 27.77 63.78 15.77
N ALA A 173 28.42 64.94 15.64
CA ALA A 173 28.06 65.92 14.62
C ALA A 173 28.44 65.42 13.22
N ILE A 174 27.47 65.41 12.30
CA ILE A 174 27.68 65.03 10.91
C ILE A 174 28.30 66.22 10.18
N LYS A 175 29.48 66.02 9.60
CA LYS A 175 30.12 66.99 8.71
C LYS A 175 29.76 66.69 7.26
N SER A 176 29.62 67.74 6.45
CA SER A 176 29.40 67.60 5.01
C SER A 176 30.56 66.82 4.39
N SER A 177 30.25 65.77 3.64
CA SER A 177 31.17 64.80 3.02
C SER A 177 30.57 64.27 1.72
N GLU A 178 31.30 63.41 1.01
CA GLU A 178 30.75 62.73 -0.18
C GLU A 178 29.51 61.89 0.16
N LYS A 179 29.46 61.30 1.36
CA LYS A 179 28.35 60.44 1.81
C LYS A 179 27.16 61.22 2.35
N PHE A 180 27.44 62.28 3.12
CA PHE A 180 26.45 63.08 3.84
C PHE A 180 26.58 64.54 3.38
N ILE A 181 25.65 65.02 2.56
CA ILE A 181 25.68 66.39 2.02
C ILE A 181 24.57 67.20 2.70
N ILE A 182 24.96 68.19 3.49
CA ILE A 182 24.01 69.08 4.16
C ILE A 182 23.45 70.06 3.12
N LYS A 183 22.13 70.08 2.95
CA LYS A 183 21.40 70.98 2.05
C LYS A 183 20.48 71.91 2.86
N HIS A 184 19.94 72.91 2.18
CA HIS A 184 18.99 73.87 2.77
C HIS A 184 17.65 73.25 3.21
N ASP A 185 17.30 72.09 2.64
CA ASP A 185 16.02 71.39 2.78
C ASP A 185 16.16 70.06 3.52
N GLY A 186 17.38 69.66 3.89
CA GLY A 186 17.63 68.40 4.58
C GLY A 186 19.08 67.90 4.50
N LEU A 187 19.27 66.65 4.92
CA LEU A 187 20.53 65.93 4.76
C LEU A 187 20.42 64.95 3.58
N LEU A 188 21.16 65.19 2.51
CA LEU A 188 21.29 64.21 1.43
C LEU A 188 22.25 63.11 1.86
N ILE A 189 21.77 61.87 1.89
CA ILE A 189 22.57 60.66 2.01
C ILE A 189 22.72 60.08 0.61
N THR A 190 23.95 60.05 0.09
CA THR A 190 24.21 59.43 -1.22
C THR A 190 24.34 57.92 -1.08
N ASN A 191 23.84 57.15 -2.05
CA ASN A 191 23.97 55.70 -2.10
C ASN A 191 23.68 55.03 -0.74
N VAL A 192 22.47 55.22 -0.21
CA VAL A 192 22.04 54.73 1.11
C VAL A 192 22.43 53.27 1.30
N GLN A 193 23.09 52.96 2.42
CA GLN A 193 23.49 51.61 2.82
C GLN A 193 22.66 51.17 4.03
N GLU A 194 22.62 49.87 4.30
CA GLU A 194 21.93 49.34 5.50
C GLU A 194 22.53 49.91 6.79
N SER A 195 23.84 50.17 6.79
CA SER A 195 24.54 50.83 7.89
C SER A 195 24.14 52.29 8.08
N ASP A 196 23.33 52.91 7.21
CA ASP A 196 22.77 54.25 7.40
C ASP A 196 21.47 54.26 8.20
N ASP A 197 20.91 53.08 8.48
CA ASP A 197 19.76 52.91 9.37
C ASP A 197 20.08 53.47 10.76
N GLY A 198 19.16 54.24 11.32
CA GLY A 198 19.32 54.78 12.67
C GLY A 198 18.48 56.02 12.95
N ILE A 199 18.90 56.78 13.97
CA ILE A 199 18.27 58.04 14.37
C ILE A 199 19.21 59.19 14.02
N TYR A 200 18.66 60.17 13.31
CA TYR A 200 19.34 61.39 12.91
C TYR A 200 18.66 62.56 13.62
N THR A 201 19.44 63.42 14.27
CA THR A 201 18.90 64.59 14.95
C THR A 201 19.19 65.82 14.11
N CYS A 202 18.13 66.45 13.60
CA CYS A 202 18.20 67.77 13.00
C CYS A 202 18.17 68.82 14.11
N ARG A 203 19.21 69.64 14.17
CA ARG A 203 19.37 70.70 15.18
C ARG A 203 19.34 72.05 14.48
N ALA A 204 18.47 72.93 14.96
CA ALA A 204 18.32 74.27 14.45
C ALA A 204 18.68 75.26 15.55
N ALA A 205 19.55 76.22 15.23
CA ALA A 205 20.03 77.21 16.18
C ALA A 205 19.96 78.63 15.59
N VAL A 206 19.62 79.61 16.42
CA VAL A 206 19.65 81.05 16.06
C VAL A 206 20.64 81.75 16.99
N ILE A 207 21.85 82.02 16.50
CA ILE A 207 22.97 82.54 17.31
C ILE A 207 22.62 83.90 17.96
N GLN A 208 21.86 84.76 17.27
CA GLN A 208 21.51 86.10 17.74
C GLN A 208 20.55 86.09 18.95
N THR A 209 19.77 85.03 19.11
CA THR A 209 18.74 84.90 20.15
C THR A 209 19.06 83.82 21.18
N GLY A 210 19.96 82.89 20.85
CA GLY A 210 20.29 81.74 21.68
C GLY A 210 19.27 80.59 21.60
N GLU A 211 18.30 80.65 20.67
CA GLU A 211 17.33 79.58 20.46
C GLU A 211 18.00 78.31 19.91
N LEU A 212 17.57 77.16 20.43
CA LEU A 212 17.96 75.83 19.99
C LEU A 212 16.73 74.93 20.00
N ALA A 213 16.47 74.26 18.89
CA ALA A 213 15.44 73.24 18.78
C ALA A 213 15.99 72.00 18.06
N GLU A 214 15.56 70.83 18.52
CA GLU A 214 16.04 69.55 17.99
C GLU A 214 14.87 68.67 17.56
N ARG A 215 15.09 67.89 16.50
CA ARG A 215 14.13 66.92 15.96
C ARG A 215 14.84 65.60 15.69
N ALA A 216 14.45 64.55 16.41
CA ALA A 216 14.92 63.20 16.15
C ALA A 216 14.11 62.57 15.02
N ILE A 217 14.80 62.02 14.02
CA ILE A 217 14.24 61.41 12.80
C ILE A 217 14.76 59.98 12.71
N ARG A 218 13.85 59.00 12.73
CA ARG A 218 14.17 57.58 12.52
C ARG A 218 14.20 57.28 11.03
N LEU A 219 15.36 56.86 10.52
CA LEU A 219 15.54 56.33 9.17
C LEU A 219 15.53 54.81 9.15
N ASP A 220 14.45 54.21 8.65
CA ASP A 220 14.36 52.76 8.43
C ASP A 220 14.72 52.44 6.97
N VAL A 221 15.90 51.87 6.76
CA VAL A 221 16.38 51.57 5.40
C VAL A 221 15.60 50.37 4.86
N GLN A 222 14.93 50.58 3.74
CA GLN A 222 14.11 49.61 3.05
C GLN A 222 14.89 48.92 1.93
N ILE A 223 14.74 47.60 1.81
CA ILE A 223 15.44 46.78 0.84
C ILE A 223 14.42 46.25 -0.16
N LYS A 224 14.65 46.52 -1.45
CA LYS A 224 13.81 46.00 -2.54
C LYS A 224 13.76 44.47 -2.51
N PRO A 225 12.67 43.86 -2.98
CA PRO A 225 12.60 42.40 -3.05
C PRO A 225 13.69 41.86 -3.98
N THR A 226 14.23 40.69 -3.66
CA THR A 226 15.09 39.89 -4.54
C THR A 226 14.52 38.48 -4.58
N VAL A 227 14.28 37.95 -5.77
CA VAL A 227 13.76 36.58 -5.97
C VAL A 227 14.93 35.67 -6.30
N GLU A 228 14.97 34.48 -5.70
CA GLU A 228 15.94 33.45 -6.06
C GLU A 228 15.61 32.88 -7.45
N PRO A 229 16.60 32.57 -8.29
CA PRO A 229 16.36 32.00 -9.61
C PRO A 229 15.50 30.73 -9.52
N LEU A 230 14.39 30.71 -10.27
CA LEU A 230 13.56 29.52 -10.42
C LEU A 230 14.21 28.54 -11.39
N GLU A 231 13.84 27.26 -11.31
CA GLU A 231 14.17 26.33 -12.39
C GLU A 231 13.51 26.81 -13.68
N TYR A 232 14.22 26.73 -14.80
CA TYR A 232 13.68 27.13 -16.11
C TYR A 232 12.41 26.35 -16.47
N ARG A 233 12.32 25.09 -16.02
CA ARG A 233 11.21 24.20 -16.33
C ARG A 233 10.94 23.19 -15.22
N TYR A 234 9.67 23.09 -14.82
CA TYR A 234 9.14 21.99 -14.00
C TYR A 234 8.29 21.04 -14.84
N GLU A 235 8.15 19.80 -14.38
CA GLU A 235 7.25 18.81 -14.96
C GLU A 235 6.17 18.41 -13.96
N ALA A 236 4.91 18.53 -14.37
CA ALA A 236 3.75 18.18 -13.57
C ALA A 236 3.00 17.03 -14.25
N ILE A 237 2.56 16.04 -13.48
CA ILE A 237 1.88 14.86 -14.01
C ILE A 237 0.36 15.06 -13.97
N GLU A 238 -0.33 14.85 -15.09
CA GLU A 238 -1.79 14.96 -15.21
C GLU A 238 -2.52 14.14 -14.13
N GLY A 239 -3.48 14.78 -13.48
CA GLY A 239 -4.31 14.19 -12.42
C GLY A 239 -3.67 14.19 -11.03
N GLU A 240 -2.38 14.52 -10.90
CA GLU A 240 -1.65 14.56 -9.63
C GLU A 240 -1.60 15.98 -9.02
N GLU A 241 -1.19 16.07 -7.76
CA GLU A 241 -0.91 17.34 -7.10
C GLU A 241 0.50 17.81 -7.47
N PHE A 242 0.66 19.11 -7.74
CA PHE A 242 1.95 19.72 -8.05
C PHE A 242 2.15 20.98 -7.20
N SER A 243 3.37 21.24 -6.74
CA SER A 243 3.68 22.50 -6.08
C SER A 243 5.05 23.03 -6.44
N VAL A 244 5.15 24.36 -6.52
CA VAL A 244 6.38 25.11 -6.79
C VAL A 244 6.50 26.24 -5.79
N LYS A 245 7.73 26.55 -5.38
CA LYS A 245 8.01 27.57 -4.37
C LYS A 245 8.88 28.67 -4.95
N CYS A 246 8.46 29.91 -4.76
CA CYS A 246 9.24 31.09 -5.09
C CYS A 246 9.81 31.70 -3.81
N LEU A 247 11.14 31.71 -3.70
CA LEU A 247 11.84 32.24 -2.54
C LEU A 247 12.23 33.68 -2.83
N ALA A 248 11.85 34.60 -1.94
CA ALA A 248 12.18 36.01 -2.06
C ALA A 248 12.59 36.62 -0.72
N THR A 249 13.55 37.53 -0.77
CA THR A 249 14.06 38.30 0.37
C THR A 249 13.78 39.78 0.17
N GLY A 250 13.75 40.57 1.25
CA GLY A 250 13.50 42.01 1.21
C GLY A 250 13.18 42.55 2.59
N LYS A 251 13.27 43.87 2.77
CA LYS A 251 12.93 44.56 4.02
C LYS A 251 12.00 45.72 3.74
N PRO A 252 10.73 45.68 4.17
CA PRO A 252 10.00 44.59 4.81
C PRO A 252 9.92 43.31 3.96
N PRO A 253 9.62 42.15 4.57
CA PRO A 253 9.42 40.89 3.85
C PRO A 253 8.38 41.05 2.72
N PRO A 254 8.69 40.65 1.48
CA PRO A 254 7.78 40.81 0.36
C PRO A 254 6.60 39.82 0.42
N LEU A 255 5.47 40.23 -0.17
CA LEU A 255 4.36 39.34 -0.48
C LEU A 255 4.53 38.76 -1.88
N ILE A 256 4.28 37.46 -2.02
CA ILE A 256 4.41 36.73 -3.28
C ILE A 256 3.06 36.55 -3.96
N GLN A 257 3.03 36.77 -5.27
CA GLN A 257 1.91 36.49 -6.16
C GLN A 257 2.39 35.63 -7.34
N TRP A 258 1.53 34.72 -7.81
CA TRP A 258 1.80 33.90 -8.98
C TRP A 258 0.82 34.25 -10.10
N ILE A 259 1.34 34.54 -11.28
CA ILE A 259 0.57 34.97 -12.46
C ILE A 259 0.77 33.98 -13.61
N LYS A 260 -0.31 33.58 -14.28
CA LYS A 260 -0.30 32.86 -15.55
C LYS A 260 -1.27 33.55 -16.51
N ASP A 261 -0.87 33.79 -17.75
CA ASP A 261 -1.75 34.40 -18.77
C ASP A 261 -2.43 35.71 -18.27
N GLN A 262 -1.67 36.54 -17.54
CA GLN A 262 -2.13 37.78 -16.89
C GLN A 262 -3.17 37.62 -15.76
N LYS A 263 -3.46 36.37 -15.34
CA LYS A 263 -4.40 36.07 -14.26
C LYS A 263 -3.67 35.70 -12.98
N ASP A 264 -4.17 36.21 -11.85
CA ASP A 264 -3.70 35.82 -10.52
C ASP A 264 -4.18 34.40 -10.18
N MET A 265 -3.21 33.50 -9.94
CA MET A 265 -3.48 32.10 -9.68
C MET A 265 -4.11 31.86 -8.30
N SER A 266 -4.05 32.82 -7.38
CA SER A 266 -4.81 32.74 -6.12
C SER A 266 -6.33 32.77 -6.30
N LEU A 267 -6.81 33.22 -7.46
CA LEU A 267 -8.24 33.32 -7.80
C LEU A 267 -8.74 32.13 -8.65
N ALA A 268 -7.90 31.14 -8.95
CA ALA A 268 -8.25 30.00 -9.79
C ALA A 268 -8.67 28.78 -8.95
N ASP A 269 -9.77 28.12 -9.34
CA ASP A 269 -10.51 27.10 -8.58
C ASP A 269 -9.70 25.82 -8.21
N ARG A 270 -8.54 25.59 -8.85
CA ARG A 270 -7.62 24.45 -8.57
C ARG A 270 -6.29 24.85 -7.93
N PHE A 271 -6.05 26.15 -7.78
CA PHE A 271 -4.76 26.69 -7.37
C PHE A 271 -4.84 27.22 -5.94
N SER A 272 -3.76 27.03 -5.19
CA SER A 272 -3.57 27.59 -3.85
C SER A 272 -2.24 28.33 -3.82
N VAL A 273 -2.26 29.60 -3.44
CA VAL A 273 -1.05 30.43 -3.31
C VAL A 273 -0.94 30.88 -1.87
N VAL A 274 0.22 30.66 -1.25
CA VAL A 274 0.53 31.11 0.11
C VAL A 274 1.48 32.31 0.03
N PRO A 275 1.00 33.55 0.19
CA PRO A 275 1.78 34.75 -0.15
C PRO A 275 3.06 34.95 0.66
N HIS A 276 3.10 34.48 1.91
CA HIS A 276 4.23 34.69 2.82
C HIS A 276 5.39 33.69 2.61
N ASN A 277 5.13 32.51 2.07
CA ASN A 277 6.16 31.48 1.83
C ASN A 277 6.42 31.24 0.33
N GLY A 278 5.64 31.89 -0.54
CA GLY A 278 5.76 31.83 -2.00
C GLY A 278 5.38 30.50 -2.65
N GLN A 279 4.71 29.60 -1.92
CA GLN A 279 4.28 28.31 -2.45
C GLN A 279 3.00 28.47 -3.29
N MET A 280 3.02 27.95 -4.51
CA MET A 280 1.85 27.71 -5.34
C MET A 280 1.64 26.20 -5.49
N SER A 281 0.42 25.73 -5.24
CA SER A 281 0.01 24.34 -5.42
C SER A 281 -1.16 24.22 -6.39
N ILE A 282 -1.19 23.14 -7.16
CA ILE A 282 -2.27 22.74 -8.07
C ILE A 282 -2.83 21.43 -7.53
N SER A 283 -4.09 21.41 -7.10
CA SER A 283 -4.68 20.24 -6.43
C SER A 283 -4.87 19.03 -7.35
N ARG A 284 -5.08 19.28 -8.64
CA ARG A 284 -5.18 18.26 -9.69
C ARG A 284 -4.75 18.87 -11.00
N VAL A 285 -3.57 18.49 -11.51
CA VAL A 285 -3.00 19.02 -12.75
C VAL A 285 -3.82 18.59 -13.97
N ASP A 286 -4.00 19.51 -14.91
CA ASP A 286 -4.69 19.33 -16.18
C ASP A 286 -3.79 19.75 -17.35
N GLU A 287 -4.03 19.24 -18.57
CA GLU A 287 -3.20 19.55 -19.74
C GLU A 287 -3.10 21.05 -20.06
N PHE A 288 -4.16 21.83 -19.77
CA PHE A 288 -4.23 23.27 -19.99
C PHE A 288 -3.44 24.09 -18.97
N ASP A 289 -2.92 23.47 -17.91
CA ASP A 289 -2.01 24.11 -16.96
C ASP A 289 -0.62 24.34 -17.54
N ARG A 290 -0.31 23.70 -18.68
CA ARG A 290 0.96 23.94 -19.39
C ARG A 290 1.12 25.44 -19.70
N GLY A 291 2.27 26.01 -19.36
CA GLY A 291 2.53 27.42 -19.64
C GLY A 291 3.69 28.01 -18.87
N VAL A 292 3.87 29.32 -19.05
CA VAL A 292 4.84 30.13 -18.31
C VAL A 292 4.14 30.78 -17.13
N TYR A 293 4.74 30.66 -15.97
CA TYR A 293 4.26 31.20 -14.70
C TYR A 293 5.26 32.22 -14.20
N LYS A 294 4.75 33.37 -13.77
CA LYS A 294 5.54 34.46 -13.20
C LYS A 294 5.31 34.56 -11.71
N CYS A 295 6.38 34.46 -10.93
CA CYS A 295 6.38 34.84 -9.53
C CYS A 295 6.69 36.34 -9.40
N ILE A 296 5.88 37.07 -8.65
CA ILE A 296 6.05 38.49 -8.36
C ILE A 296 6.21 38.67 -6.85
N ALA A 297 7.36 39.16 -6.40
CA ALA A 297 7.63 39.53 -5.02
C ALA A 297 7.53 41.04 -4.85
N LYS A 298 6.67 41.51 -3.94
CA LYS A 298 6.40 42.95 -3.75
C LYS A 298 6.46 43.36 -2.29
N ASN A 299 7.20 44.44 -2.02
CA ASN A 299 7.06 45.22 -0.79
C ASN A 299 6.89 46.71 -1.16
N ASN A 300 6.86 47.59 -0.16
CA ASN A 300 6.78 49.05 -0.35
C ASN A 300 8.09 49.67 -0.90
N ALA A 301 9.20 48.96 -0.90
CA ALA A 301 10.47 49.41 -1.49
C ALA A 301 10.56 49.13 -3.00
N GLY A 302 9.88 48.09 -3.48
CA GLY A 302 9.87 47.73 -4.90
C GLY A 302 9.25 46.38 -5.22
N ILE A 303 9.54 45.91 -6.43
CA ILE A 303 9.05 44.65 -7.01
C ILE A 303 10.24 43.90 -7.61
N ALA A 304 10.26 42.57 -7.50
CA ALA A 304 11.12 41.68 -8.27
C ALA A 304 10.27 40.53 -8.84
N GLU A 305 10.66 40.03 -10.01
CA GLU A 305 9.90 39.03 -10.76
C GLU A 305 10.84 37.93 -11.28
N GLU A 306 10.35 36.70 -11.32
CA GLU A 306 11.00 35.57 -11.98
C GLU A 306 9.96 34.72 -12.72
N GLU A 307 10.40 34.04 -13.78
CA GLU A 307 9.53 33.20 -14.61
C GLU A 307 10.02 31.74 -14.65
N THR A 308 9.06 30.82 -14.71
CA THR A 308 9.33 29.39 -14.91
C THR A 308 8.28 28.77 -15.83
N ARG A 309 8.64 27.72 -16.56
CA ARG A 309 7.71 26.97 -17.39
C ARG A 309 7.24 25.71 -16.67
N ILE A 310 5.93 25.49 -16.58
CA ILE A 310 5.37 24.21 -16.15
C ILE A 310 4.95 23.44 -17.41
N ASP A 311 5.57 22.29 -17.64
CA ASP A 311 5.14 21.35 -18.68
C ASP A 311 4.35 20.20 -18.08
N VAL A 312 3.20 19.90 -18.69
CA VAL A 312 2.30 18.84 -18.23
C VAL A 312 2.59 17.54 -18.98
N VAL A 313 2.87 16.49 -18.22
CA VAL A 313 3.00 15.09 -18.64
C VAL A 313 1.61 14.46 -18.64
N VAL A 314 1.10 14.13 -19.82
CA VAL A 314 -0.24 13.56 -20.00
C VAL A 314 -0.14 12.03 -19.92
N LYS A 315 -0.91 11.40 -19.03
CA LYS A 315 -0.83 9.95 -18.82
C LYS A 315 -1.34 9.19 -20.05
N PRO A 316 -0.84 7.96 -20.32
CA PRO A 316 -1.28 7.19 -21.47
C PRO A 316 -2.76 6.78 -21.35
N LYS A 317 -3.54 7.03 -22.40
CA LYS A 317 -4.95 6.66 -22.52
C LYS A 317 -5.15 5.85 -23.81
N ILE A 318 -5.46 4.56 -23.66
CA ILE A 318 -5.79 3.68 -24.78
C ILE A 318 -7.18 4.04 -25.30
N PHE A 319 -7.29 4.31 -26.60
CA PHE A 319 -8.56 4.68 -27.25
C PHE A 319 -8.99 3.70 -28.35
N GLN A 320 -8.10 2.80 -28.78
CA GLN A 320 -8.41 1.77 -29.75
C GLN A 320 -7.73 0.45 -29.37
N LEU A 321 -8.54 -0.60 -29.22
CA LEU A 321 -8.11 -2.00 -29.11
C LEU A 321 -9.26 -2.86 -29.65
N ILE A 322 -9.02 -3.56 -30.75
CA ILE A 322 -10.08 -4.24 -31.51
C ILE A 322 -9.87 -5.75 -31.43
N ASN A 323 -10.87 -6.48 -30.96
CA ASN A 323 -10.87 -7.94 -30.98
C ASN A 323 -10.86 -8.45 -32.42
N ILE A 324 -10.16 -9.54 -32.67
CA ILE A 324 -10.05 -10.14 -34.01
C ILE A 324 -10.47 -11.60 -33.98
N THR A 325 -10.97 -12.08 -35.11
CA THR A 325 -11.29 -13.49 -35.33
C THR A 325 -10.57 -13.95 -36.59
N VAL A 326 -9.75 -14.98 -36.47
CA VAL A 326 -8.83 -15.41 -37.53
C VAL A 326 -8.87 -16.94 -37.62
N PRO A 327 -8.90 -17.54 -38.82
CA PRO A 327 -8.79 -18.99 -38.95
C PRO A 327 -7.39 -19.49 -38.56
N VAL A 328 -7.30 -20.73 -38.11
CA VAL A 328 -6.04 -21.44 -37.90
C VAL A 328 -5.23 -21.42 -39.20
N HIS A 329 -3.92 -21.23 -39.07
CA HIS A 329 -2.98 -20.98 -40.16
C HIS A 329 -3.17 -19.66 -40.93
N GLY A 330 -4.05 -18.79 -40.46
CA GLY A 330 -4.16 -17.41 -40.95
C GLY A 330 -3.12 -16.48 -40.31
N GLU A 331 -2.93 -15.32 -40.93
CA GLU A 331 -2.19 -14.20 -40.33
C GLU A 331 -3.11 -13.38 -39.44
N SER A 332 -2.67 -13.05 -38.23
CA SER A 332 -3.44 -12.25 -37.27
C SER A 332 -2.70 -10.97 -36.89
N THR A 333 -3.46 -9.88 -36.72
CA THR A 333 -2.90 -8.56 -36.37
C THR A 333 -3.78 -7.89 -35.33
N LEU A 334 -3.29 -7.80 -34.10
CA LEU A 334 -3.96 -7.10 -33.02
C LEU A 334 -3.34 -5.71 -32.84
N VAL A 335 -4.13 -4.67 -33.05
CA VAL A 335 -3.68 -3.27 -33.01
C VAL A 335 -4.20 -2.59 -31.75
N CYS A 336 -3.30 -1.94 -31.02
CA CYS A 336 -3.61 -1.09 -29.88
C CYS A 336 -3.06 0.32 -30.08
N LYS A 337 -3.90 1.34 -29.88
CA LYS A 337 -3.50 2.75 -29.97
C LYS A 337 -3.76 3.49 -28.67
N SER A 338 -2.79 4.32 -28.28
CA SER A 338 -2.80 5.10 -27.06
C SER A 338 -2.33 6.52 -27.30
N ARG A 339 -2.89 7.49 -26.57
CA ARG A 339 -2.43 8.89 -26.57
C ARG A 339 -1.86 9.27 -25.22
N GLY A 340 -0.84 10.13 -25.23
CA GLY A 340 -0.23 10.67 -24.02
C GLY A 340 1.02 11.46 -24.35
N TRP A 341 1.48 12.30 -23.43
CA TRP A 341 2.67 13.12 -23.60
C TRP A 341 3.67 12.91 -22.47
N PRO A 342 4.92 12.51 -22.74
CA PRO A 342 5.47 12.10 -24.03
C PRO A 342 4.72 10.90 -24.63
N VAL A 343 4.85 10.73 -25.94
CA VAL A 343 4.12 9.69 -26.68
C VAL A 343 4.38 8.32 -26.06
N PRO A 344 3.33 7.54 -25.72
CA PRO A 344 3.50 6.30 -25.00
C PRO A 344 4.07 5.19 -25.89
N ILE A 345 4.92 4.36 -25.29
CA ILE A 345 5.34 3.08 -25.85
C ILE A 345 4.22 2.07 -25.59
N VAL A 346 3.82 1.33 -26.61
CA VAL A 346 2.68 0.38 -26.55
C VAL A 346 3.17 -1.04 -26.75
N THR A 347 3.04 -1.88 -25.74
CA THR A 347 3.40 -3.30 -25.74
C THR A 347 2.17 -4.17 -25.50
N PHE A 348 2.34 -5.48 -25.66
CA PHE A 348 1.33 -6.48 -25.33
C PHE A 348 1.90 -7.52 -24.38
N ARG A 349 1.03 -8.19 -23.63
CA ARG A 349 1.32 -9.46 -22.94
C ARG A 349 0.09 -10.36 -22.96
N ARG A 350 0.28 -11.69 -22.83
CA ARG A 350 -0.85 -12.60 -22.64
C ARG A 350 -1.52 -12.35 -21.28
N TYR A 351 -2.84 -12.44 -21.23
CA TYR A 351 -3.58 -12.26 -19.98
C TYR A 351 -3.12 -13.27 -18.92
N GLY A 352 -2.81 -12.80 -17.72
CA GLY A 352 -2.27 -13.62 -16.63
C GLY A 352 -0.76 -13.87 -16.70
N SER A 353 -0.07 -13.49 -17.78
CA SER A 353 1.39 -13.48 -17.85
C SER A 353 1.96 -12.14 -17.37
N MET A 354 3.13 -12.18 -16.72
CA MET A 354 3.91 -10.96 -16.45
C MET A 354 4.85 -10.60 -17.60
N ASP A 355 5.15 -11.55 -18.49
CA ASP A 355 6.09 -11.36 -19.58
C ASP A 355 5.46 -10.61 -20.75
N GLU A 356 6.07 -9.47 -21.09
CA GLU A 356 5.69 -8.66 -22.23
C GLU A 356 6.41 -9.07 -23.50
N PHE A 357 5.69 -8.97 -24.62
CA PHE A 357 6.27 -9.11 -25.93
C PHE A 357 7.28 -8.00 -26.18
N ARG A 358 8.46 -8.39 -26.67
CA ARG A 358 9.54 -7.46 -27.00
C ARG A 358 9.36 -6.94 -28.41
N GLN A 359 9.83 -5.72 -28.67
CA GLN A 359 9.88 -5.17 -30.03
C GLN A 359 10.61 -6.15 -30.97
N GLY A 360 10.00 -6.45 -32.12
CA GLY A 360 10.48 -7.43 -33.10
C GLY A 360 9.94 -8.84 -32.84
N SER A 361 10.64 -9.84 -33.40
CA SER A 361 10.28 -11.26 -33.27
C SER A 361 10.54 -11.77 -31.87
N GLN A 362 9.65 -12.61 -31.35
CA GLN A 362 9.86 -13.27 -30.06
C GLN A 362 10.86 -14.44 -30.23
N GLY A 363 11.70 -14.67 -29.21
CA GLY A 363 12.78 -15.66 -29.28
C GLY A 363 12.32 -17.09 -28.98
N ASP A 364 11.29 -17.22 -28.15
CA ASP A 364 10.57 -18.46 -27.84
C ASP A 364 9.56 -18.84 -28.93
N ASP A 365 9.02 -17.84 -29.65
CA ASP A 365 8.09 -18.06 -30.75
C ASP A 365 8.31 -17.08 -31.92
N GLY A 366 9.05 -17.53 -32.93
CA GLY A 366 9.38 -16.72 -34.11
C GLY A 366 8.19 -16.35 -35.00
N ARG A 367 6.99 -16.92 -34.75
CA ARG A 367 5.78 -16.53 -35.50
C ARG A 367 5.23 -15.18 -35.05
N ILE A 368 5.51 -14.80 -33.81
CA ILE A 368 4.95 -13.62 -33.14
C ILE A 368 5.95 -12.46 -33.25
N THR A 369 5.47 -11.31 -33.74
CA THR A 369 6.24 -10.08 -33.87
C THR A 369 5.47 -8.90 -33.28
N LEU A 370 6.15 -8.06 -32.50
CA LEU A 370 5.60 -6.78 -32.04
C LEU A 370 6.23 -5.64 -32.82
N GLU A 371 5.41 -4.82 -33.46
CA GLU A 371 5.81 -3.57 -34.07
C GLU A 371 5.26 -2.37 -33.29
N GLN A 372 6.01 -1.26 -33.31
CA GLN A 372 5.67 -0.04 -32.58
C GLN A 372 5.89 1.14 -33.50
N THR A 373 4.89 2.03 -33.55
CA THR A 373 4.97 3.29 -34.30
C THR A 373 4.54 4.44 -33.41
N VAL A 374 5.20 5.57 -33.56
CA VAL A 374 5.02 6.76 -32.73
C VAL A 374 4.73 7.95 -33.64
N ASP A 375 3.64 8.67 -33.36
CA ASP A 375 3.29 9.93 -33.99
C ASP A 375 3.40 11.06 -32.96
N ASN A 376 4.43 11.90 -33.14
CA ASN A 376 4.73 13.01 -32.24
C ASN A 376 3.82 14.23 -32.46
N GLU A 377 3.14 14.36 -33.60
CA GLU A 377 2.30 15.52 -33.88
C GLU A 377 0.97 15.43 -33.12
N ILE A 378 0.40 14.23 -33.03
CA ILE A 378 -0.87 13.96 -32.33
C ILE A 378 -0.70 13.19 -31.02
N TRP A 379 0.55 13.01 -30.57
CA TRP A 379 0.92 12.33 -29.33
C TRP A 379 0.39 10.89 -29.22
N GLU A 380 0.47 10.15 -30.32
CA GLU A 380 -0.13 8.82 -30.47
C GLU A 380 0.92 7.72 -30.61
N GLY A 381 0.86 6.72 -29.73
CA GLY A 381 1.64 5.49 -29.84
C GLY A 381 0.74 4.35 -30.32
N THR A 382 1.23 3.54 -31.25
CA THR A 382 0.56 2.33 -31.74
C THR A 382 1.47 1.12 -31.53
N GLY A 383 0.90 0.07 -30.93
CA GLY A 383 1.51 -1.25 -30.86
C GLY A 383 0.71 -2.21 -31.74
N THR A 384 1.42 -3.00 -32.54
CA THR A 384 0.84 -3.98 -33.46
C THR A 384 1.44 -5.35 -33.17
N LEU A 385 0.63 -6.25 -32.63
CA LEU A 385 1.02 -7.65 -32.42
C LEU A 385 0.62 -8.46 -33.66
N PHE A 386 1.61 -8.95 -34.38
CA PHE A 386 1.45 -9.76 -35.58
C PHE A 386 1.79 -11.22 -35.30
N ILE A 387 0.95 -12.16 -35.76
CA ILE A 387 1.23 -13.60 -35.73
C ILE A 387 1.10 -14.13 -37.15
N SER A 388 2.20 -14.62 -37.73
CA SER A 388 2.29 -15.04 -39.13
C SER A 388 1.57 -16.36 -39.47
N ASP A 389 1.49 -17.29 -38.51
CA ASP A 389 0.79 -18.58 -38.66
C ASP A 389 0.02 -18.86 -37.38
N THR A 390 -1.22 -18.39 -37.27
CA THR A 390 -2.03 -18.48 -36.04
C THR A 390 -2.39 -19.93 -35.70
N GLN A 391 -2.10 -20.33 -34.46
CA GLN A 391 -2.39 -21.68 -33.94
C GLN A 391 -3.52 -21.65 -32.92
N ARG A 392 -4.13 -22.81 -32.64
CA ARG A 392 -5.20 -22.94 -31.61
C ARG A 392 -4.77 -22.47 -30.23
N SER A 393 -3.48 -22.60 -29.91
CA SER A 393 -2.88 -22.14 -28.64
C SER A 393 -2.76 -20.62 -28.53
N ASP A 394 -2.93 -19.88 -29.63
CA ASP A 394 -2.85 -18.42 -29.64
C ASP A 394 -4.21 -17.78 -29.32
N ASP A 395 -5.30 -18.56 -29.23
CA ASP A 395 -6.59 -18.08 -28.78
C ASP A 395 -6.50 -17.58 -27.34
N GLY A 396 -6.96 -16.34 -27.12
CA GLY A 396 -7.10 -15.81 -25.78
C GLY A 396 -6.99 -14.30 -25.68
N LEU A 397 -7.02 -13.82 -24.45
CA LEU A 397 -6.95 -12.40 -24.15
C LEU A 397 -5.50 -11.92 -24.13
N TYR A 398 -5.25 -10.81 -24.82
CA TYR A 398 -3.99 -10.10 -24.89
C TYR A 398 -4.18 -8.73 -24.27
N GLN A 399 -3.38 -8.42 -23.27
CA GLN A 399 -3.44 -7.16 -22.55
C GLN A 399 -2.56 -6.14 -23.25
N CYS A 400 -3.14 -4.99 -23.63
CA CYS A 400 -2.38 -3.87 -24.17
C CYS A 400 -1.86 -2.98 -23.03
N VAL A 401 -0.58 -2.65 -23.09
CA VAL A 401 0.12 -1.88 -22.07
C VAL A 401 0.74 -0.65 -22.73
N ALA A 402 0.28 0.54 -22.33
CA ALA A 402 0.84 1.81 -22.81
C ALA A 402 1.54 2.54 -21.68
N ARG A 403 2.80 2.94 -21.90
CA ARG A 403 3.66 3.58 -20.89
C ARG A 403 4.33 4.84 -21.41
N ASN A 404 4.35 5.87 -20.57
CA ASN A 404 5.25 7.00 -20.71
C ASN A 404 5.79 7.39 -19.33
N LYS A 405 6.56 8.50 -19.25
CA LYS A 405 7.13 8.96 -17.97
C LYS A 405 6.09 9.39 -16.93
N GLY A 406 4.83 9.62 -17.33
CA GLY A 406 3.71 9.91 -16.43
C GLY A 406 3.08 8.65 -15.83
N GLY A 407 3.43 7.46 -16.33
CA GLY A 407 2.97 6.18 -15.80
C GLY A 407 2.47 5.22 -16.88
N GLU A 408 1.70 4.24 -16.42
CA GLU A 408 1.07 3.19 -17.23
C GLU A 408 -0.45 3.40 -17.30
N THR A 409 -1.09 3.01 -18.40
CA THR A 409 -2.55 3.11 -18.55
C THR A 409 -3.29 2.38 -17.43
N PHE A 410 -4.30 3.04 -16.85
CA PHE A 410 -5.23 2.47 -15.88
C PHE A 410 -6.26 1.55 -16.56
N GLY A 411 -6.62 0.44 -15.91
CA GLY A 411 -7.67 -0.49 -16.38
C GLY A 411 -7.24 -1.53 -17.42
N LEU A 412 -6.01 -1.42 -17.95
CA LEU A 412 -5.32 -2.40 -18.80
C LEU A 412 -6.24 -3.19 -19.74
N PRO A 413 -6.76 -2.57 -20.81
CA PRO A 413 -7.74 -3.18 -21.69
C PRO A 413 -7.19 -4.43 -22.38
N HIS A 414 -8.11 -5.35 -22.68
CA HIS A 414 -7.80 -6.66 -23.26
C HIS A 414 -8.40 -6.77 -24.65
N GLY A 415 -7.61 -7.23 -25.61
CA GLY A 415 -8.05 -7.63 -26.93
C GLY A 415 -8.12 -9.15 -27.01
N HIS A 416 -9.18 -9.70 -27.59
CA HIS A 416 -9.30 -11.14 -27.83
C HIS A 416 -8.83 -11.47 -29.25
N ILE A 417 -7.90 -12.41 -29.37
CA ILE A 417 -7.67 -13.14 -30.63
C ILE A 417 -8.49 -14.43 -30.53
N ALA A 418 -9.57 -14.53 -31.30
CA ALA A 418 -10.38 -15.75 -31.40
C ALA A 418 -9.93 -16.56 -32.60
N VAL A 419 -9.54 -17.83 -32.39
CA VAL A 419 -8.98 -18.69 -33.43
C VAL A 419 -10.03 -19.68 -33.93
N GLU A 420 -10.42 -19.56 -35.19
CA GLU A 420 -11.39 -20.45 -35.84
C GLU A 420 -10.69 -21.71 -36.36
N TYR A 421 -11.27 -22.89 -36.13
CA TYR A 421 -10.70 -24.16 -36.56
C TYR A 421 -11.80 -25.12 -37.06
N PRO A 422 -11.48 -26.02 -38.01
CA PRO A 422 -12.44 -27.00 -38.52
C PRO A 422 -12.83 -28.01 -37.43
N PRO A 423 -13.95 -28.75 -37.61
CA PRO A 423 -14.42 -29.70 -36.63
C PRO A 423 -13.42 -30.85 -36.43
N ASN A 424 -13.30 -31.32 -35.20
CA ASN A 424 -12.43 -32.43 -34.84
C ASN A 424 -13.06 -33.32 -33.75
N PHE A 425 -12.76 -34.61 -33.82
CA PHE A 425 -13.28 -35.68 -32.96
C PHE A 425 -12.19 -36.42 -32.16
N ASP A 426 -10.99 -35.85 -32.01
CA ASP A 426 -9.88 -36.50 -31.29
C ASP A 426 -10.28 -37.07 -29.92
N HIS A 427 -11.11 -36.36 -29.16
CA HIS A 427 -11.58 -36.80 -27.83
C HIS A 427 -12.56 -37.99 -27.87
N MET A 428 -13.11 -38.35 -29.03
CA MET A 428 -14.06 -39.45 -29.20
C MET A 428 -13.43 -40.73 -29.78
N LYS A 429 -12.19 -40.66 -30.29
CA LYS A 429 -11.54 -41.78 -30.99
C LYS A 429 -11.38 -43.05 -30.14
N ASP A 430 -11.22 -42.89 -28.82
CA ASP A 430 -10.97 -43.99 -27.88
C ASP A 430 -12.21 -44.41 -27.08
N LEU A 431 -13.40 -43.93 -27.44
CA LEU A 431 -14.63 -44.30 -26.73
C LEU A 431 -15.04 -45.75 -27.04
N PRO A 432 -15.49 -46.53 -26.03
CA PRO A 432 -15.98 -47.87 -26.25
C PRO A 432 -17.28 -47.86 -27.07
N PRO A 433 -17.61 -48.96 -27.77
CA PRO A 433 -18.88 -49.09 -28.47
C PRO A 433 -20.05 -48.99 -27.50
N VAL A 434 -21.18 -48.51 -28.01
CA VAL A 434 -22.43 -48.46 -27.25
C VAL A 434 -23.15 -49.80 -27.38
N PHE A 435 -23.72 -50.30 -26.28
CA PHE A 435 -24.43 -51.56 -26.25
C PHE A 435 -25.92 -51.36 -26.00
N SER A 436 -26.76 -52.13 -26.69
CA SER A 436 -28.20 -52.26 -26.40
C SER A 436 -28.68 -53.70 -26.61
N TRP A 437 -29.76 -54.08 -25.94
CA TRP A 437 -30.39 -55.40 -25.99
C TRP A 437 -31.89 -55.26 -25.73
N GLU A 438 -32.69 -56.27 -26.08
CA GLU A 438 -34.14 -56.34 -25.77
C GLU A 438 -34.92 -55.07 -26.17
N GLU A 439 -34.64 -54.51 -27.35
CA GLU A 439 -35.29 -53.28 -27.86
C GLU A 439 -35.13 -52.05 -26.95
N ARG A 440 -34.12 -52.03 -26.06
CA ARG A 440 -33.83 -50.87 -25.22
C ARG A 440 -33.22 -49.74 -26.04
N GLU A 441 -33.70 -48.52 -25.83
CA GLU A 441 -33.15 -47.32 -26.48
C GLU A 441 -31.67 -47.14 -26.08
N ALA A 442 -30.78 -47.02 -27.08
CA ALA A 442 -29.38 -46.64 -26.92
C ALA A 442 -29.18 -45.19 -27.34
N ASN A 443 -28.30 -44.47 -26.65
CA ASN A 443 -27.89 -43.11 -27.01
C ASN A 443 -26.48 -43.12 -27.62
N LEU A 444 -26.37 -42.73 -28.89
CA LEU A 444 -25.11 -42.42 -29.55
C LEU A 444 -24.90 -40.91 -29.49
N SER A 445 -23.96 -40.46 -28.66
CA SER A 445 -23.69 -39.04 -28.45
C SER A 445 -22.51 -38.59 -29.32
N CYS A 446 -22.73 -37.59 -30.19
CA CYS A 446 -21.69 -36.98 -31.02
C CYS A 446 -21.50 -35.51 -30.66
N MET A 447 -20.25 -35.12 -30.35
CA MET A 447 -19.87 -33.74 -30.07
C MET A 447 -18.58 -33.42 -30.81
N ALA A 448 -18.59 -32.42 -31.69
CA ALA A 448 -17.39 -31.97 -32.39
C ALA A 448 -16.78 -30.77 -31.68
N MET A 449 -15.45 -30.77 -31.50
CA MET A 449 -14.75 -29.55 -31.13
C MET A 449 -14.53 -28.71 -32.39
N ALA A 450 -15.15 -27.53 -32.46
CA ALA A 450 -15.06 -26.63 -33.61
C ALA A 450 -15.30 -25.18 -33.20
N PHE A 451 -14.67 -24.23 -33.87
CA PHE A 451 -15.03 -22.81 -33.78
C PHE A 451 -15.01 -22.18 -35.18
N PRO A 452 -16.11 -21.56 -35.65
CA PRO A 452 -17.44 -21.52 -35.06
C PRO A 452 -18.08 -22.91 -34.91
N ASN A 453 -19.15 -22.99 -34.12
CA ASN A 453 -19.88 -24.24 -33.85
C ASN A 453 -20.20 -24.99 -35.16
N ALA A 454 -19.96 -26.29 -35.13
CA ALA A 454 -20.28 -27.17 -36.25
C ALA A 454 -21.74 -27.63 -36.19
N THR A 455 -22.32 -27.86 -37.36
CA THR A 455 -23.58 -28.59 -37.51
C THR A 455 -23.30 -30.09 -37.63
N ILE A 456 -24.14 -30.93 -37.04
CA ILE A 456 -23.97 -32.39 -37.05
C ILE A 456 -25.03 -33.04 -37.93
N GLU A 457 -24.58 -33.92 -38.80
CA GLU A 457 -25.41 -34.78 -39.64
C GLU A 457 -25.17 -36.25 -39.32
N TRP A 458 -26.25 -37.02 -39.20
CA TRP A 458 -26.19 -38.46 -38.94
C TRP A 458 -26.45 -39.28 -40.19
N ARG A 459 -25.58 -40.27 -40.44
CA ARG A 459 -25.71 -41.24 -41.52
C ARG A 459 -25.68 -42.66 -41.01
N TRP A 460 -26.48 -43.50 -41.65
CA TRP A 460 -26.51 -44.95 -41.45
C TRP A 460 -26.51 -45.63 -42.82
N ASN A 461 -25.55 -46.54 -43.04
CA ASN A 461 -25.30 -47.15 -44.36
C ASN A 461 -25.13 -46.11 -45.49
N GLU A 462 -24.35 -45.06 -45.22
CA GLU A 462 -24.09 -43.90 -46.12
C GLU A 462 -25.31 -43.02 -46.46
N ARG A 463 -26.52 -43.34 -45.97
CA ARG A 463 -27.74 -42.55 -46.17
C ARG A 463 -27.99 -41.60 -45.00
N LEU A 464 -28.54 -40.43 -45.28
CA LEU A 464 -28.92 -39.45 -44.26
C LEU A 464 -30.13 -39.97 -43.46
N ILE A 465 -30.06 -39.98 -42.13
CA ILE A 465 -31.13 -40.55 -41.29
C ILE A 465 -32.46 -39.79 -41.45
N ARG A 466 -32.40 -38.46 -41.68
CA ARG A 466 -33.58 -37.63 -41.90
C ARG A 466 -34.37 -38.00 -43.17
N GLU A 467 -33.72 -38.60 -44.17
CA GLU A 467 -34.38 -39.05 -45.42
C GLU A 467 -35.12 -40.38 -45.27
N MET A 468 -34.84 -41.14 -44.20
CA MET A 468 -35.37 -42.50 -44.04
C MET A 468 -36.69 -42.57 -43.26
N GLN A 469 -37.10 -41.49 -42.57
CA GLN A 469 -38.30 -41.45 -41.70
C GLN A 469 -38.47 -42.71 -40.83
N ASP A 470 -37.37 -43.20 -40.27
CA ASP A 470 -37.39 -44.41 -39.44
C ASP A 470 -37.85 -44.07 -38.02
N LYS A 471 -38.98 -44.65 -37.59
CA LYS A 471 -39.57 -44.42 -36.25
C LYS A 471 -38.70 -44.93 -35.09
N PHE A 472 -37.70 -45.78 -35.38
CA PHE A 472 -36.79 -46.34 -34.39
C PHE A 472 -35.49 -45.55 -34.23
N LEU A 473 -35.33 -44.46 -35.01
CA LEU A 473 -34.21 -43.53 -34.95
C LEU A 473 -34.73 -42.13 -34.61
N ARG A 474 -34.19 -41.52 -33.56
CA ARG A 474 -34.58 -40.16 -33.15
C ARG A 474 -33.34 -39.33 -32.87
N ILE A 475 -33.22 -38.22 -33.59
CA ILE A 475 -32.14 -37.25 -33.37
C ILE A 475 -32.61 -36.24 -32.32
N VAL A 476 -31.80 -36.03 -31.29
CA VAL A 476 -31.98 -35.00 -30.28
C VAL A 476 -30.80 -34.04 -30.41
N GLU A 477 -31.08 -32.77 -30.71
CA GLU A 477 -30.04 -31.76 -30.96
C GLU A 477 -29.97 -30.77 -29.80
N ASP A 478 -28.76 -30.54 -29.30
CA ASP A 478 -28.48 -29.59 -28.24
C ASP A 478 -27.16 -28.84 -28.52
N GLY A 479 -27.25 -27.71 -29.24
CA GLY A 479 -26.10 -26.87 -29.56
C GLY A 479 -25.02 -27.57 -30.41
N PRO A 480 -23.74 -27.63 -29.98
CA PRO A 480 -22.65 -28.31 -30.70
C PRO A 480 -22.66 -29.84 -30.53
N ARG A 481 -23.65 -30.38 -29.80
CA ARG A 481 -23.84 -31.80 -29.55
C ARG A 481 -25.13 -32.28 -30.21
N SER A 482 -25.07 -33.49 -30.75
CA SER A 482 -26.23 -34.19 -31.29
C SER A 482 -26.21 -35.64 -30.80
N ASP A 483 -27.34 -36.08 -30.27
CA ASP A 483 -27.55 -37.42 -29.77
C ASP A 483 -28.48 -38.17 -30.74
N LEU A 484 -28.07 -39.36 -31.19
CA LEU A 484 -28.92 -40.27 -31.95
C LEU A 484 -29.42 -41.37 -31.01
N MET A 485 -30.71 -41.32 -30.72
CA MET A 485 -31.42 -42.35 -29.99
C MET A 485 -31.83 -43.47 -30.95
N VAL A 486 -31.40 -44.69 -30.64
CA VAL A 486 -31.63 -45.89 -31.47
C VAL A 486 -32.38 -46.94 -30.65
N THR A 487 -33.58 -47.32 -31.09
CA THR A 487 -34.35 -48.44 -30.52
C THR A 487 -34.23 -49.64 -31.46
N PRO A 488 -33.30 -50.58 -31.23
CA PRO A 488 -32.97 -51.60 -32.23
C PRO A 488 -34.09 -52.65 -32.37
N ALA A 489 -34.97 -52.45 -33.35
CA ALA A 489 -36.10 -53.36 -33.65
C ALA A 489 -35.68 -54.64 -34.41
N SER A 490 -34.47 -54.66 -34.97
CA SER A 490 -33.90 -55.80 -35.69
C SER A 490 -32.38 -55.82 -35.56
N ARG A 491 -31.76 -56.96 -35.88
CA ARG A 491 -30.29 -57.10 -35.80
C ARG A 491 -29.50 -56.16 -36.71
N THR A 492 -30.14 -55.58 -37.72
CA THR A 492 -29.50 -54.63 -38.66
C THR A 492 -29.12 -53.30 -38.00
N TYR A 493 -29.78 -52.92 -36.90
CA TYR A 493 -29.47 -51.69 -36.17
C TYR A 493 -28.14 -51.78 -35.43
N TYR A 494 -27.71 -52.97 -35.02
CA TYR A 494 -26.40 -53.21 -34.41
C TYR A 494 -25.31 -53.10 -35.48
N SER A 495 -24.91 -51.87 -35.77
CA SER A 495 -24.05 -51.49 -36.89
C SER A 495 -23.33 -50.18 -36.58
N ASN A 496 -22.56 -49.70 -37.56
CA ASN A 496 -21.85 -48.44 -37.47
C ASN A 496 -22.75 -47.27 -37.89
N PHE A 497 -22.82 -46.25 -37.04
CA PHE A 497 -23.46 -44.97 -37.31
C PHE A 497 -22.38 -43.91 -37.48
N LYS A 498 -22.50 -43.10 -38.52
CA LYS A 498 -21.54 -42.04 -38.85
C LYS A 498 -22.15 -40.70 -38.46
N CYS A 499 -21.49 -39.94 -37.60
CA CYS A 499 -21.78 -38.52 -37.42
C CYS A 499 -20.77 -37.68 -38.20
N ILE A 500 -21.25 -36.66 -38.89
CA ILE A 500 -20.47 -35.76 -39.74
C ILE A 500 -20.65 -34.37 -39.19
N ALA A 501 -19.55 -33.71 -38.82
CA ALA A 501 -19.57 -32.32 -38.37
C ALA A 501 -19.08 -31.39 -39.48
N VAL A 502 -19.81 -30.30 -39.72
CA VAL A 502 -19.47 -29.30 -40.74
C VAL A 502 -19.55 -27.90 -40.15
N ASN A 503 -18.47 -27.13 -40.32
CA ASN A 503 -18.49 -25.68 -40.14
C ASN A 503 -17.93 -24.99 -41.39
N LYS A 504 -17.83 -23.66 -41.37
CA LYS A 504 -17.35 -22.87 -42.52
C LYS A 504 -15.89 -23.14 -42.93
N LEU A 505 -15.10 -23.82 -42.09
CA LEU A 505 -13.69 -24.10 -42.32
C LEU A 505 -13.43 -25.53 -42.77
N GLY A 506 -14.35 -26.46 -42.51
CA GLY A 506 -14.13 -27.84 -42.89
C GLY A 506 -15.24 -28.79 -42.46
N ARG A 507 -14.98 -30.06 -42.78
CA ARG A 507 -15.86 -31.19 -42.55
C ARG A 507 -15.03 -32.35 -41.99
N GLU A 508 -15.54 -32.99 -40.96
CA GLU A 508 -14.91 -34.16 -40.34
C GLU A 508 -15.98 -35.22 -40.02
N GLU A 509 -15.60 -36.50 -39.96
CA GLU A 509 -16.52 -37.59 -39.65
C GLU A 509 -16.02 -38.52 -38.54
N HIS A 510 -16.96 -39.05 -37.75
CA HIS A 510 -16.68 -40.01 -36.70
C HIS A 510 -17.68 -41.16 -36.75
N ILE A 511 -17.17 -42.38 -36.54
CA ILE A 511 -17.95 -43.61 -36.60
C ILE A 511 -18.13 -44.12 -35.17
N MET A 512 -19.39 -44.26 -34.76
CA MET A 512 -19.77 -44.94 -33.52
C MET A 512 -20.36 -46.30 -33.84
N GLU A 513 -20.00 -47.28 -33.04
CA GLU A 513 -20.48 -48.65 -33.20
C GLU A 513 -21.56 -48.95 -32.16
N LEU A 514 -22.73 -49.39 -32.63
CA LEU A 514 -23.79 -49.94 -31.79
C LEU A 514 -23.71 -51.47 -31.82
N ARG A 515 -23.40 -52.09 -30.68
CA ARG A 515 -23.29 -53.56 -30.54
C ARG A 515 -24.48 -54.15 -29.80
N GLU A 516 -24.83 -55.38 -30.17
CA GLU A 516 -25.84 -56.18 -29.45
C GLU A 516 -25.26 -56.63 -28.10
N GLY A 517 -25.90 -56.23 -27.00
CA GLY A 517 -25.61 -56.76 -25.68
C GLY A 517 -26.06 -58.22 -25.60
N ARG A 518 -25.14 -59.13 -25.29
CA ARG A 518 -25.43 -60.56 -25.12
C ARG A 518 -25.13 -61.02 -23.70
N LEU A 519 -25.83 -62.05 -23.26
CA LEU A 519 -25.52 -62.74 -22.00
C LEU A 519 -24.06 -63.23 -22.02
N PRO A 520 -23.35 -63.22 -20.88
CA PRO A 520 -21.98 -63.70 -20.81
C PRO A 520 -21.87 -65.16 -21.26
N PRO A 521 -20.79 -65.56 -21.96
CA PRO A 521 -20.50 -66.96 -22.21
C PRO A 521 -20.27 -67.73 -20.89
N PRO A 522 -20.38 -69.07 -20.91
CA PRO A 522 -20.04 -69.89 -19.74
C PRO A 522 -18.62 -69.61 -19.25
N VAL A 523 -18.44 -69.66 -17.93
CA VAL A 523 -17.11 -69.57 -17.29
C VAL A 523 -16.19 -70.63 -17.90
N ALA A 524 -15.00 -70.23 -18.36
CA ALA A 524 -14.09 -71.11 -19.08
C ALA A 524 -13.53 -72.19 -18.16
N GLN A 525 -13.12 -71.83 -16.94
CA GLN A 525 -12.63 -72.79 -15.96
C GLN A 525 -12.82 -72.32 -14.52
N ALA A 526 -13.16 -73.25 -13.63
CA ALA A 526 -13.12 -73.06 -12.18
C ALA A 526 -12.13 -74.04 -11.57
N LYS A 527 -10.95 -73.54 -11.15
CA LYS A 527 -9.88 -74.38 -10.59
C LYS A 527 -9.92 -74.32 -9.06
N PRO A 528 -10.05 -75.45 -8.35
CA PRO A 528 -9.88 -75.44 -6.90
C PRO A 528 -8.39 -75.18 -6.57
N ILE A 529 -8.14 -74.14 -5.79
CA ILE A 529 -6.77 -73.75 -5.39
C ILE A 529 -6.45 -74.12 -3.94
N ASP A 530 -7.46 -74.24 -3.08
CA ASP A 530 -7.31 -74.72 -1.70
C ASP A 530 -8.58 -75.46 -1.29
N VAL A 531 -8.42 -76.59 -0.61
CA VAL A 531 -9.53 -77.48 -0.21
C VAL A 531 -9.33 -77.91 1.23
N THR A 532 -10.21 -77.46 2.11
CA THR A 532 -10.24 -77.84 3.51
C THR A 532 -11.45 -78.74 3.77
N ALA A 533 -11.56 -79.29 4.99
CA ALA A 533 -12.72 -80.10 5.36
C ALA A 533 -14.05 -79.31 5.36
N THR A 534 -14.01 -77.96 5.39
CA THR A 534 -15.19 -77.09 5.51
C THR A 534 -15.26 -75.98 4.47
N THR A 535 -14.23 -75.81 3.64
CA THR A 535 -14.16 -74.76 2.62
C THR A 535 -13.50 -75.25 1.33
N ILE A 536 -13.89 -74.67 0.19
CA ILE A 536 -13.21 -74.85 -1.09
C ILE A 536 -13.00 -73.47 -1.72
N THR A 537 -11.77 -73.12 -2.02
CA THR A 537 -11.41 -71.88 -2.71
C THR A 537 -11.21 -72.15 -4.20
N PHE A 538 -11.86 -71.35 -5.06
CA PHE A 538 -11.77 -71.42 -6.51
C PHE A 538 -11.09 -70.19 -7.11
N GLU A 539 -10.15 -70.45 -8.01
CA GLU A 539 -9.71 -69.49 -9.03
C GLU A 539 -10.64 -69.61 -10.25
N ILE A 540 -11.19 -68.48 -10.67
CA ILE A 540 -12.23 -68.43 -11.71
C ILE A 540 -11.62 -67.78 -12.95
N ILE A 541 -11.49 -68.58 -14.00
CA ILE A 541 -11.04 -68.13 -15.31
C ILE A 541 -12.29 -67.79 -16.11
N GLY A 542 -12.50 -66.48 -16.31
CA GLY A 542 -13.57 -65.94 -17.13
C GLY A 542 -13.54 -66.45 -18.58
N PRO A 543 -14.58 -66.17 -19.38
CA PRO A 543 -14.64 -66.59 -20.77
C PRO A 543 -13.47 -66.02 -21.59
N ALA A 544 -12.91 -66.82 -22.50
CA ALA A 544 -11.72 -66.47 -23.30
C ALA A 544 -11.94 -65.35 -24.35
N TYR A 545 -13.20 -64.94 -24.57
CA TYR A 545 -13.59 -63.94 -25.56
C TYR A 545 -14.64 -62.99 -24.96
N GLU A 546 -14.30 -61.71 -24.84
CA GLU A 546 -15.21 -60.65 -24.42
C GLU A 546 -15.48 -59.66 -25.58
N PRO A 547 -16.36 -59.98 -26.55
CA PRO A 547 -16.79 -59.00 -27.54
C PRO A 547 -17.95 -58.13 -27.02
N GLY A 548 -18.33 -58.29 -25.74
CA GLY A 548 -19.61 -57.85 -25.19
C GLY A 548 -19.48 -57.04 -23.92
N LEU A 549 -20.63 -56.81 -23.27
CA LEU A 549 -20.72 -56.07 -22.02
C LEU A 549 -19.85 -56.68 -20.92
N PRO A 550 -19.16 -55.85 -20.11
CA PRO A 550 -18.24 -56.29 -19.09
C PRO A 550 -18.94 -57.15 -18.01
N ILE A 551 -18.21 -58.14 -17.49
CA ILE A 551 -18.70 -59.00 -16.41
C ILE A 551 -18.74 -58.20 -15.11
N LYS A 552 -19.93 -58.05 -14.52
CA LYS A 552 -20.14 -57.35 -13.24
C LYS A 552 -20.03 -58.26 -12.03
N SER A 553 -20.40 -59.53 -12.19
CA SER A 553 -20.36 -60.51 -11.10
C SER A 553 -20.33 -61.93 -11.64
N TYR A 554 -19.90 -62.86 -10.79
CA TYR A 554 -20.09 -64.28 -10.99
C TYR A 554 -21.10 -64.82 -9.98
N THR A 555 -21.72 -65.95 -10.30
CA THR A 555 -22.65 -66.70 -9.46
C THR A 555 -22.18 -68.14 -9.38
N ALA A 556 -22.10 -68.68 -8.17
CA ALA A 556 -21.80 -70.08 -7.92
C ALA A 556 -23.06 -70.72 -7.38
N GLN A 557 -23.36 -71.92 -7.87
CA GLN A 557 -24.38 -72.76 -7.34
C GLN A 557 -23.79 -74.10 -6.93
N TYR A 558 -24.09 -74.55 -5.71
CA TYR A 558 -23.53 -75.79 -5.18
C TYR A 558 -24.52 -76.56 -4.32
N LYS A 559 -24.41 -77.89 -4.36
CA LYS A 559 -25.22 -78.84 -3.59
C LYS A 559 -24.39 -80.06 -3.22
N GLU A 560 -24.80 -80.79 -2.20
CA GLU A 560 -24.24 -82.13 -1.95
C GLU A 560 -24.54 -83.05 -3.14
N GLU A 561 -23.58 -83.89 -3.54
CA GLU A 561 -23.67 -84.72 -4.75
C GLU A 561 -24.89 -85.64 -4.75
N ARG A 562 -25.26 -86.15 -3.56
CA ARG A 562 -26.43 -87.01 -3.35
C ARG A 562 -27.78 -86.33 -3.56
N SER A 563 -27.83 -84.99 -3.65
CA SER A 563 -29.06 -84.25 -3.92
C SER A 563 -29.44 -84.39 -5.40
N LEU A 564 -30.67 -84.82 -5.69
CA LEU A 564 -31.10 -85.17 -7.05
C LEU A 564 -31.36 -83.94 -7.94
N ASP A 565 -31.70 -82.80 -7.37
CA ASP A 565 -31.99 -81.57 -8.12
C ASP A 565 -31.29 -80.32 -7.53
N TRP A 566 -31.35 -79.22 -8.28
CA TRP A 566 -30.76 -77.93 -7.92
C TRP A 566 -31.72 -77.04 -7.11
N SER A 567 -32.95 -77.50 -6.80
CA SER A 567 -33.98 -76.69 -6.13
C SER A 567 -33.57 -76.28 -4.71
N HIS A 568 -32.78 -77.14 -4.04
CA HIS A 568 -32.21 -76.90 -2.72
C HIS A 568 -30.73 -76.50 -2.74
N ALA A 569 -30.19 -76.15 -3.91
CA ALA A 569 -28.81 -75.72 -4.02
C ALA A 569 -28.59 -74.33 -3.44
N LEU A 570 -27.42 -74.12 -2.86
CA LEU A 570 -27.01 -72.82 -2.34
C LEU A 570 -26.43 -71.98 -3.48
N ASN A 571 -26.78 -70.69 -3.50
CA ASN A 571 -26.37 -69.74 -4.53
C ASN A 571 -25.57 -68.62 -3.87
N ARG A 572 -24.44 -68.22 -4.44
CA ARG A 572 -23.68 -67.06 -3.97
C ARG A 572 -23.15 -66.27 -5.15
N THR A 573 -23.23 -64.94 -5.04
CA THR A 573 -22.71 -64.01 -6.04
C THR A 573 -21.53 -63.23 -5.48
N TRP A 574 -20.51 -62.99 -6.29
CA TRP A 574 -19.35 -62.18 -5.92
C TRP A 574 -18.80 -61.40 -7.13
N THR A 575 -17.92 -60.44 -6.88
CA THR A 575 -17.28 -59.62 -7.92
C THR A 575 -16.01 -60.29 -8.47
N PRO A 576 -15.62 -60.03 -9.73
CA PRO A 576 -14.46 -60.67 -10.35
C PRO A 576 -13.10 -60.47 -9.63
N ASP A 577 -12.97 -59.45 -8.79
CA ASP A 577 -11.70 -59.04 -8.17
C ASP A 577 -11.22 -59.95 -7.02
N THR A 578 -12.03 -60.92 -6.59
CA THR A 578 -11.69 -61.82 -5.47
C THR A 578 -11.83 -63.30 -5.84
N PRO A 579 -10.90 -64.18 -5.42
CA PRO A 579 -11.10 -65.62 -5.46
C PRO A 579 -12.38 -66.00 -4.71
N TYR A 580 -13.10 -67.01 -5.21
CA TYR A 580 -14.36 -67.41 -4.61
C TYR A 580 -14.15 -68.51 -3.57
N VAL A 581 -14.59 -68.28 -2.33
CA VAL A 581 -14.56 -69.27 -1.26
C VAL A 581 -15.97 -69.82 -1.01
N VAL A 582 -16.13 -71.12 -1.21
CA VAL A 582 -17.30 -71.86 -0.74
C VAL A 582 -17.04 -72.24 0.72
N GLU A 583 -17.93 -71.84 1.61
CA GLU A 583 -17.77 -72.00 3.06
C GLU A 583 -18.88 -72.88 3.65
N ASN A 584 -18.72 -73.29 4.91
CA ASN A 584 -19.68 -74.10 5.67
C ASN A 584 -20.00 -75.46 5.02
N LEU A 585 -19.00 -76.06 4.39
CA LEU A 585 -19.09 -77.41 3.82
C LEU A 585 -18.95 -78.46 4.93
N ARG A 586 -19.47 -79.65 4.65
CA ARG A 586 -19.32 -80.82 5.52
C ARG A 586 -18.03 -81.56 5.16
N PRO A 587 -17.26 -82.04 6.16
CA PRO A 587 -16.12 -82.92 5.92
C PRO A 587 -16.53 -84.22 5.21
N GLN A 588 -15.60 -84.83 4.47
CA GLN A 588 -15.80 -86.09 3.74
C GLN A 588 -17.06 -86.11 2.86
N THR A 589 -17.42 -84.97 2.28
CA THR A 589 -18.66 -84.82 1.52
C THR A 589 -18.35 -84.37 0.10
N MET A 590 -18.95 -85.05 -0.88
CA MET A 590 -18.86 -84.68 -2.28
C MET A 590 -19.89 -83.59 -2.60
N TYR A 591 -19.45 -82.52 -3.27
CA TYR A 591 -20.30 -81.43 -3.72
C TYR A 591 -20.32 -81.33 -5.25
N THR A 592 -21.50 -81.12 -5.81
CA THR A 592 -21.71 -80.70 -7.21
C THR A 592 -21.71 -79.17 -7.26
N LEU A 593 -20.89 -78.56 -8.11
CA LEU A 593 -20.77 -77.11 -8.28
C LEU A 593 -20.89 -76.69 -9.75
N ARG A 594 -21.43 -75.50 -9.99
CA ARG A 594 -21.43 -74.82 -11.30
C ARG A 594 -21.37 -73.32 -11.14
N PHE A 595 -20.81 -72.63 -12.13
CA PHE A 595 -20.52 -71.20 -12.08
C PHE A 595 -21.09 -70.47 -13.30
N ALA A 596 -21.58 -69.25 -13.15
CA ALA A 596 -22.10 -68.44 -14.25
C ALA A 596 -21.62 -66.98 -14.11
N ALA A 597 -21.31 -66.34 -15.22
CA ALA A 597 -20.97 -64.92 -15.26
C ALA A 597 -22.22 -64.07 -15.47
N ARG A 598 -22.22 -62.82 -15.01
CA ARG A 598 -23.34 -61.88 -15.11
C ARG A 598 -22.87 -60.52 -15.62
N ASN A 599 -23.59 -59.98 -16.60
CA ASN A 599 -23.44 -58.59 -17.07
C ASN A 599 -24.79 -57.86 -16.99
N ASP A 600 -24.90 -56.69 -17.61
CA ASP A 600 -26.13 -55.87 -17.61
C ASP A 600 -27.31 -56.50 -18.35
N VAL A 601 -27.06 -57.46 -19.25
CA VAL A 601 -28.14 -58.24 -19.89
C VAL A 601 -28.73 -59.23 -18.88
N GLY A 602 -27.87 -59.90 -18.10
CA GLY A 602 -28.31 -60.86 -17.12
C GLY A 602 -27.29 -61.94 -16.80
N LEU A 603 -27.78 -63.03 -16.21
CA LEU A 603 -26.97 -64.19 -15.85
C LEU A 603 -26.75 -65.08 -17.08
N GLY A 604 -25.49 -65.33 -17.40
CA GLY A 604 -25.06 -66.21 -18.48
C GLY A 604 -25.33 -67.68 -18.21
N GLN A 605 -24.93 -68.52 -19.17
CA GLN A 605 -25.05 -69.97 -19.03
C GLN A 605 -24.11 -70.50 -17.94
N TRP A 606 -24.57 -71.54 -17.24
CA TRP A 606 -23.76 -72.24 -16.25
C TRP A 606 -22.58 -72.97 -16.90
N SER A 607 -21.45 -72.99 -16.20
CA SER A 607 -20.25 -73.76 -16.56
C SER A 607 -20.55 -75.24 -16.57
N ALA A 608 -19.60 -76.02 -17.11
CA ALA A 608 -19.58 -77.46 -16.86
C ALA A 608 -19.64 -77.75 -15.36
N ILE A 609 -20.33 -78.84 -15.00
CA ILE A 609 -20.46 -79.30 -13.62
C ILE A 609 -19.08 -79.71 -13.11
N ARG A 610 -18.74 -79.24 -11.92
CA ARG A 610 -17.56 -79.64 -11.16
C ARG A 610 -18.00 -80.46 -9.96
N VAL A 611 -17.46 -81.66 -9.82
CA VAL A 611 -17.61 -82.46 -8.61
C VAL A 611 -16.34 -82.30 -7.78
N GLN A 612 -16.46 -81.90 -6.52
CA GLN A 612 -15.33 -81.69 -5.62
C GLN A 612 -15.65 -82.23 -4.23
N GLY A 613 -14.78 -83.09 -3.70
CA GLY A 613 -14.88 -83.63 -2.35
C GLY A 613 -14.11 -82.77 -1.35
N THR A 614 -14.64 -82.67 -0.14
CA THR A 614 -13.91 -82.18 1.04
C THR A 614 -13.18 -83.35 1.74
N PRO A 615 -11.94 -83.15 2.21
CA PRO A 615 -11.24 -84.15 3.02
C PRO A 615 -11.89 -84.36 4.38
N SER A 616 -11.41 -85.36 5.13
CA SER A 616 -11.71 -85.47 6.56
C SER A 616 -11.09 -84.31 7.33
N ARG A 617 -11.61 -84.06 8.53
CA ARG A 617 -10.97 -83.13 9.46
C ARG A 617 -9.53 -83.59 9.71
N SER A 618 -8.60 -82.65 9.75
CA SER A 618 -7.18 -82.93 9.99
C SER A 618 -6.54 -81.83 10.84
N VAL A 619 -5.27 -82.01 11.17
CA VAL A 619 -4.46 -80.94 11.78
C VAL A 619 -4.46 -79.69 10.88
N PRO A 620 -4.26 -78.48 11.43
CA PRO A 620 -4.26 -77.25 10.65
C PRO A 620 -3.13 -77.22 9.62
N GLN A 621 -3.26 -76.38 8.59
CA GLN A 621 -2.12 -76.10 7.72
C GLN A 621 -1.04 -75.29 8.46
N SER A 622 0.18 -75.27 7.93
CA SER A 622 1.29 -74.50 8.50
C SER A 622 1.02 -72.99 8.44
N PRO A 623 1.21 -72.24 9.54
CA PRO A 623 1.09 -70.78 9.55
C PRO A 623 2.05 -70.11 8.55
N LYS A 624 1.62 -69.04 7.87
CA LYS A 624 2.51 -68.27 6.98
C LYS A 624 2.95 -66.98 7.65
N ILE A 625 4.26 -66.69 7.66
CA ILE A 625 4.81 -65.46 8.25
C ILE A 625 4.54 -64.27 7.34
N LEU A 626 4.17 -63.14 7.93
CA LEU A 626 3.87 -61.90 7.23
C LEU A 626 5.08 -60.95 7.32
N ASN A 627 5.68 -60.64 6.15
CA ASN A 627 6.69 -59.59 5.90
C ASN A 627 7.77 -59.38 6.99
N GLN A 628 8.77 -60.26 7.06
CA GLN A 628 9.91 -60.13 8.00
C GLN A 628 11.30 -60.36 7.38
N PHE A 629 11.37 -60.51 6.07
CA PHE A 629 12.61 -60.83 5.35
C PHE A 629 12.91 -59.74 4.32
N THR A 630 14.14 -59.23 4.30
CA THR A 630 14.65 -58.39 3.22
C THR A 630 14.98 -59.27 2.00
N HIS A 631 14.82 -58.73 0.79
CA HIS A 631 15.09 -59.45 -0.47
C HIS A 631 16.45 -60.17 -0.43
N GLN A 632 16.47 -61.47 -0.75
CA GLN A 632 17.70 -62.27 -0.95
C GLN A 632 17.62 -63.10 -2.24
N GLU A 633 18.79 -63.38 -2.81
CA GLU A 633 19.03 -64.12 -4.05
C GLU A 633 18.69 -65.63 -3.93
N GLU A 634 18.43 -66.27 -5.08
CA GLU A 634 18.06 -67.69 -5.18
C GLU A 634 19.11 -68.62 -4.56
N GLY A 635 18.71 -69.37 -3.53
CA GLY A 635 19.50 -70.47 -2.96
C GLY A 635 19.96 -70.29 -1.52
N GLU A 636 19.77 -69.11 -0.90
CA GLU A 636 20.06 -68.90 0.53
C GLU A 636 18.80 -69.02 1.41
N ILE A 637 18.97 -69.56 2.63
CA ILE A 637 17.89 -69.59 3.63
C ILE A 637 17.66 -68.16 4.14
N PRO A 638 16.44 -67.59 4.01
CA PRO A 638 16.17 -66.22 4.41
C PRO A 638 16.29 -66.03 5.92
N ILE A 639 17.10 -65.05 6.33
CA ILE A 639 17.34 -64.72 7.74
C ILE A 639 16.70 -63.36 8.07
N ALA A 640 15.75 -63.36 9.00
CA ALA A 640 15.19 -62.12 9.55
C ALA A 640 16.20 -61.46 10.51
N SER A 641 16.38 -60.14 10.43
CA SER A 641 17.20 -59.41 11.39
C SER A 641 16.32 -58.73 12.43
N SER A 642 16.55 -59.00 13.73
CA SER A 642 15.98 -58.15 14.77
C SER A 642 16.79 -56.87 14.87
N VAL A 643 16.11 -55.73 14.91
CA VAL A 643 16.73 -54.44 15.25
C VAL A 643 17.10 -54.34 16.74
N TYR A 644 16.61 -55.26 17.56
CA TYR A 644 16.87 -55.32 18.99
C TYR A 644 17.90 -56.41 19.30
N SER A 645 18.68 -56.18 20.36
CA SER A 645 19.67 -57.15 20.83
C SER A 645 19.06 -58.25 21.71
N ASP A 646 17.86 -58.04 22.26
CA ASP A 646 17.25 -58.86 23.31
C ASP A 646 15.81 -59.34 23.03
N LYS A 647 15.20 -58.94 21.91
CA LYS A 647 13.84 -59.33 21.55
C LYS A 647 13.63 -59.47 20.04
N PHE A 648 12.56 -60.15 19.63
CA PHE A 648 12.15 -60.28 18.23
C PHE A 648 10.63 -60.30 18.11
N GLU A 649 10.09 -59.50 17.18
CA GLU A 649 8.66 -59.33 16.98
C GLU A 649 8.26 -60.08 15.70
N MET A 650 7.34 -61.05 15.81
CA MET A 650 6.87 -61.87 14.70
C MET A 650 5.37 -61.71 14.44
N THR A 651 4.95 -61.75 13.18
CA THR A 651 3.53 -61.72 12.78
C THR A 651 3.26 -62.78 11.71
N TRP A 652 2.12 -63.45 11.77
CA TRP A 652 1.73 -64.50 10.83
C TRP A 652 0.25 -64.44 10.45
N SER A 653 -0.13 -65.06 9.33
CA SER A 653 -1.53 -65.25 8.96
C SER A 653 -2.07 -66.52 9.61
N ARG A 654 -3.30 -66.46 10.15
CA ARG A 654 -4.03 -67.65 10.62
C ARG A 654 -4.20 -68.64 9.47
N PRO A 655 -3.65 -69.86 9.55
CA PRO A 655 -3.76 -70.83 8.48
C PRO A 655 -5.17 -71.46 8.43
N PRO A 656 -5.54 -72.11 7.32
CA PRO A 656 -6.73 -72.95 7.26
C PRO A 656 -6.74 -73.99 8.37
N ASP A 657 -7.87 -74.08 9.08
CA ASP A 657 -8.05 -74.91 10.27
C ASP A 657 -8.38 -76.38 9.97
N ASN A 658 -8.61 -76.69 8.69
CA ASN A 658 -9.01 -77.99 8.19
C ASN A 658 -10.24 -78.60 8.92
N GLY A 659 -11.17 -77.74 9.34
CA GLY A 659 -12.47 -78.12 9.88
C GLY A 659 -12.51 -78.39 11.39
N GLU A 660 -11.42 -78.13 12.11
CA GLU A 660 -11.39 -78.04 13.58
C GLU A 660 -10.75 -76.72 14.01
N PRO A 661 -11.39 -75.93 14.88
CA PRO A 661 -10.87 -74.62 15.27
C PRO A 661 -9.45 -74.68 15.82
N ILE A 662 -8.57 -73.82 15.29
CA ILE A 662 -7.24 -73.60 15.87
C ILE A 662 -7.41 -73.00 17.26
N ASP A 663 -6.92 -73.69 18.28
CA ASP A 663 -7.05 -73.33 19.69
C ASP A 663 -5.83 -72.53 20.20
N PHE A 664 -4.61 -72.91 19.83
CA PHE A 664 -3.38 -72.17 20.12
C PHE A 664 -2.29 -72.40 19.05
N TYR A 665 -1.24 -71.59 19.14
CA TYR A 665 0.01 -71.74 18.39
C TYR A 665 1.14 -72.07 19.34
N THR A 666 2.06 -72.90 18.91
CA THR A 666 3.30 -73.18 19.65
C THR A 666 4.46 -72.52 18.92
N ILE A 667 5.24 -71.73 19.66
CA ILE A 667 6.44 -71.06 19.17
C ILE A 667 7.62 -71.58 19.98
N LYS A 668 8.46 -72.39 19.34
CA LYS A 668 9.70 -72.88 19.93
C LYS A 668 10.88 -72.13 19.32
N TYR A 669 11.76 -71.54 20.11
CA TYR A 669 12.92 -70.80 19.62
C TYR A 669 14.21 -71.23 20.31
N CYS A 670 15.19 -71.60 19.49
CA CYS A 670 16.45 -72.20 19.91
C CYS A 670 17.63 -71.36 19.41
N PRO A 671 18.64 -71.06 20.26
CA PRO A 671 19.86 -70.38 19.81
C PRO A 671 20.71 -71.31 18.93
N GLY A 672 21.27 -70.75 17.85
CA GLY A 672 22.07 -71.45 16.85
C GLY A 672 23.28 -70.64 16.40
N SER A 673 24.17 -71.27 15.62
CA SER A 673 25.29 -70.62 14.93
C SER A 673 25.20 -70.89 13.43
N LYS A 674 25.72 -69.95 12.65
CA LYS A 674 25.95 -70.12 11.22
C LYS A 674 27.46 -70.25 11.01
N ILE A 675 27.94 -71.46 10.71
CA ILE A 675 29.36 -71.74 10.39
C ILE A 675 29.39 -72.19 8.93
N ASN A 676 30.12 -71.48 8.05
CA ASN A 676 30.24 -71.81 6.62
C ASN A 676 28.89 -72.04 5.90
N ASN A 677 27.90 -71.17 6.16
CA ASN A 677 26.53 -71.28 5.64
C ASN A 677 25.74 -72.55 6.07
N VAL A 678 26.24 -73.33 7.03
CA VAL A 678 25.54 -74.45 7.65
C VAL A 678 25.06 -74.05 9.05
N TRP A 679 23.78 -74.32 9.33
CA TRP A 679 23.16 -74.08 10.62
C TRP A 679 23.52 -75.20 11.60
N ASN A 680 24.08 -74.82 12.74
CA ASN A 680 24.36 -75.74 13.85
C ASN A 680 23.64 -75.25 15.11
N GLU A 681 22.85 -76.11 15.74
CA GLU A 681 22.26 -75.84 17.06
C GLU A 681 23.39 -75.80 18.12
N ILE A 682 23.49 -74.70 18.89
CA ILE A 682 24.59 -74.51 19.85
C ILE A 682 24.24 -75.05 21.26
N GLY A 683 23.00 -75.45 21.55
CA GLY A 683 22.69 -76.03 22.87
C GLY A 683 21.25 -76.49 23.09
N ASN A 684 21.07 -77.29 24.16
CA ASN A 684 19.81 -77.97 24.52
C ASN A 684 18.73 -77.10 25.21
N MET A 685 18.90 -75.78 25.35
CA MET A 685 17.91 -74.91 26.01
C MET A 685 17.13 -74.09 24.97
N CYS A 686 16.07 -74.68 24.44
CA CYS A 686 15.06 -73.96 23.64
C CYS A 686 13.95 -73.44 24.55
N ASN A 687 13.43 -72.26 24.24
CA ASN A 687 12.23 -71.74 24.89
C ASN A 687 11.00 -72.07 24.04
N GLU A 688 9.89 -72.38 24.70
CA GLU A 688 8.63 -72.72 24.03
C GLU A 688 7.48 -71.92 24.64
N ILE A 689 6.69 -71.27 23.78
CA ILE A 689 5.54 -70.45 24.17
C ILE A 689 4.30 -71.01 23.48
N ASN A 690 3.26 -71.26 24.27
CA ASN A 690 1.92 -71.54 23.74
C ASN A 690 1.08 -70.26 23.74
N TYR A 691 0.66 -69.84 22.56
CA TYR A 691 -0.08 -68.61 22.32
C TYR A 691 -1.51 -68.90 21.89
N ILE A 692 -2.48 -68.52 22.71
CA ILE A 692 -3.89 -68.84 22.48
C ILE A 692 -4.40 -68.11 21.22
N ALA A 693 -5.08 -68.83 20.33
CA ALA A 693 -5.45 -68.35 19.00
C ALA A 693 -6.65 -67.38 18.96
N TYR A 694 -7.04 -66.78 20.09
CA TYR A 694 -8.12 -65.78 20.18
C TYR A 694 -7.62 -64.31 20.09
N THR A 695 -6.31 -64.10 20.13
CA THR A 695 -5.66 -62.78 20.01
C THR A 695 -5.01 -62.61 18.63
N PHE A 696 -4.63 -61.37 18.27
CA PHE A 696 -3.95 -61.06 16.99
C PHE A 696 -2.78 -62.03 16.72
N SER A 697 -2.53 -62.41 15.47
CA SER A 697 -1.47 -63.36 15.11
C SER A 697 -0.07 -62.73 15.10
N ASN A 698 0.30 -62.09 16.22
CA ASN A 698 1.61 -61.50 16.46
C ASN A 698 2.16 -61.89 17.84
N GLN A 699 3.48 -62.03 17.96
CA GLN A 699 4.16 -62.30 19.23
C GLN A 699 5.52 -61.63 19.33
N VAL A 700 5.94 -61.33 20.57
CA VAL A 700 7.26 -60.78 20.87
C VAL A 700 8.04 -61.77 21.71
N LEU A 701 9.07 -62.36 21.11
CA LEU A 701 10.06 -63.15 21.83
C LEU A 701 10.97 -62.20 22.61
N LYS A 702 11.17 -62.47 23.90
CA LYS A 702 11.98 -61.65 24.81
C LYS A 702 13.13 -62.47 25.38
N ASP A 703 14.03 -61.79 26.08
CA ASP A 703 15.18 -62.39 26.77
C ASP A 703 16.13 -63.14 25.82
N LEU A 704 16.29 -62.61 24.61
CA LEU A 704 17.22 -63.12 23.62
C LEU A 704 18.64 -62.64 23.91
N THR A 705 19.62 -63.40 23.42
CA THR A 705 21.03 -63.05 23.57
C THR A 705 21.48 -62.13 22.43
N PRO A 706 22.23 -61.04 22.71
CA PRO A 706 22.78 -60.17 21.68
C PRO A 706 23.72 -60.89 20.72
N ASP A 707 23.69 -60.48 19.45
CA ASP A 707 24.50 -61.02 18.35
C ASP A 707 24.39 -62.54 18.11
N THR A 708 23.24 -63.13 18.42
CA THR A 708 23.01 -64.57 18.36
C THR A 708 21.98 -64.90 17.28
N TYR A 709 22.23 -66.00 16.57
CA TYR A 709 21.26 -66.55 15.62
C TYR A 709 20.24 -67.43 16.36
N TYR A 710 18.99 -67.42 15.88
CA TYR A 710 17.94 -68.27 16.42
C TYR A 710 17.18 -68.98 15.29
N GLN A 711 16.84 -70.25 15.53
CA GLN A 711 15.86 -70.99 14.76
C GLN A 711 14.54 -70.99 15.55
N ILE A 712 13.47 -70.54 14.91
CA ILE A 712 12.13 -70.47 15.47
C ILE A 712 11.26 -71.44 14.68
N GLU A 713 10.48 -72.23 15.41
CA GLU A 713 9.54 -73.21 14.90
C GLU A 713 8.13 -72.80 15.35
N LEU A 714 7.29 -72.41 14.40
CA LEU A 714 5.89 -72.01 14.64
C LEU A 714 4.95 -73.12 14.14
N ARG A 715 4.09 -73.61 15.02
CA ARG A 715 3.04 -74.60 14.71
C ARG A 715 1.67 -74.07 15.13
N ALA A 716 0.64 -74.40 14.36
CA ALA A 716 -0.75 -74.26 14.79
C ALA A 716 -1.24 -75.58 15.39
N HIS A 717 -2.08 -75.50 16.41
CA HIS A 717 -2.71 -76.66 17.02
C HIS A 717 -4.24 -76.57 16.89
N ASN A 718 -4.88 -77.72 16.72
CA ASN A 718 -6.32 -77.89 16.91
C ASN A 718 -6.56 -79.20 17.66
N ALA A 719 -7.83 -79.55 17.92
CA ALA A 719 -8.19 -80.77 18.64
C ALA A 719 -7.64 -82.09 18.05
N ILE A 720 -7.18 -82.11 16.78
CA ILE A 720 -6.58 -83.27 16.12
C ILE A 720 -5.06 -83.33 16.34
N GLY A 721 -4.41 -82.18 16.48
CA GLY A 721 -2.97 -82.09 16.75
C GLY A 721 -2.29 -80.91 16.06
N PHE A 722 -0.97 -81.02 15.91
CA PHE A 722 -0.12 -79.94 15.40
C PHE A 722 0.00 -79.94 13.87
N SER A 723 0.00 -78.74 13.29
CA SER A 723 0.42 -78.51 11.91
C SER A 723 1.88 -78.91 11.71
N LEU A 724 2.28 -79.07 10.44
CA LEU A 724 3.69 -79.04 10.11
C LEU A 724 4.31 -77.70 10.54
N PRO A 725 5.57 -77.69 11.00
CA PRO A 725 6.22 -76.47 11.47
C PRO A 725 6.58 -75.51 10.34
N THR A 726 6.38 -74.23 10.61
CA THR A 726 6.96 -73.12 9.85
C THR A 726 8.26 -72.70 10.53
N HIS A 727 9.37 -72.84 9.82
CA HIS A 727 10.69 -72.47 10.32
C HIS A 727 11.03 -71.03 9.95
N ILE A 728 11.55 -70.27 10.92
CA ILE A 728 12.06 -68.91 10.75
C ILE A 728 13.48 -68.89 11.30
N TYR A 729 14.39 -68.32 10.53
CA TYR A 729 15.76 -68.10 10.99
C TYR A 729 15.95 -66.61 11.22
N MET A 730 16.55 -66.24 12.35
CA MET A 730 16.81 -64.83 12.65
C MET A 730 18.17 -64.59 13.32
N ARG A 731 18.61 -63.33 13.36
CA ARG A 731 19.76 -62.86 14.16
C ARG A 731 19.39 -61.63 14.98
N THR A 732 19.80 -61.57 16.25
CA THR A 732 19.68 -60.38 17.10
C THR A 732 20.78 -59.35 16.83
N ALA A 733 20.52 -58.08 17.14
CA ALA A 733 21.52 -57.02 17.00
C ALA A 733 22.67 -57.14 18.03
N ASN A 734 23.82 -56.53 17.74
CA ASN A 734 25.01 -56.60 18.60
C ASN A 734 24.87 -55.72 19.87
N GLY A 735 25.26 -56.24 21.04
CA GLY A 735 25.00 -55.64 22.36
C GLY A 735 25.94 -54.51 22.81
N GLY A 736 26.72 -53.92 21.89
CA GLY A 736 27.60 -52.78 22.19
C GLY A 736 26.81 -51.47 22.30
N LYS A 737 27.09 -50.65 23.31
CA LYS A 737 26.51 -49.29 23.46
C LYS A 737 26.69 -48.50 22.16
N SER A 738 25.61 -48.05 21.53
CA SER A 738 25.66 -46.87 20.66
C SER A 738 24.80 -45.76 21.23
N GLU A 739 25.45 -44.61 21.40
CA GLU A 739 24.83 -43.30 21.44
C GLU A 739 23.94 -43.07 20.20
N LYS A 740 22.99 -42.16 20.39
CA LYS A 740 22.15 -41.57 19.34
C LYS A 740 23.00 -41.02 18.20
N SER A 741 22.53 -41.09 16.96
CA SER A 741 21.99 -39.94 16.19
C SER A 741 21.53 -40.42 14.79
N PRO A 742 20.81 -39.61 13.97
CA PRO A 742 19.60 -40.01 13.26
C PRO A 742 19.82 -40.19 11.75
N ASN A 743 18.75 -40.57 11.04
CA ASN A 743 18.60 -40.59 9.58
C ASN A 743 19.18 -41.82 8.85
N GLN A 744 18.32 -42.79 8.59
CA GLN A 744 17.74 -43.02 7.26
C GLN A 744 16.89 -44.30 7.31
N TYR A 745 15.59 -44.14 7.56
CA TYR A 745 14.61 -45.11 7.09
C TYR A 745 13.59 -44.35 6.26
N HIS A 746 13.53 -44.70 4.98
CA HIS A 746 12.35 -44.52 4.18
C HIS A 746 11.19 -45.22 4.89
N TYR A 747 10.36 -44.44 5.56
CA TYR A 747 8.99 -44.84 5.83
C TYR A 747 8.26 -44.81 4.48
N SER A 748 8.13 -45.97 3.83
CA SER A 748 6.92 -46.22 3.05
C SER A 748 5.79 -46.45 4.06
N SER A 749 5.30 -45.37 4.65
CA SER A 749 4.01 -45.36 5.31
C SER A 749 2.96 -45.60 4.22
N PHE A 750 2.51 -46.84 4.05
CA PHE A 750 1.18 -47.04 3.50
C PHE A 750 0.20 -46.53 4.55
N SER A 751 -0.25 -45.30 4.34
CA SER A 751 -1.40 -44.74 5.02
C SER A 751 -2.59 -45.65 4.74
N VAL A 752 -3.14 -46.25 5.79
CA VAL A 752 -4.52 -46.74 5.78
C VAL A 752 -5.42 -45.51 5.83
N THR A 753 -5.57 -44.86 4.67
CA THR A 753 -6.61 -43.86 4.39
C THR A 753 -7.05 -44.06 2.95
N SER A 754 -7.81 -45.13 2.73
CA SER A 754 -8.66 -45.35 1.55
C SER A 754 -9.62 -46.49 1.84
N PHE A 755 -10.56 -46.28 2.76
CA PHE A 755 -11.88 -46.92 2.78
C PHE A 755 -12.82 -46.03 3.62
N ALA A 756 -13.03 -44.82 3.11
CA ALA A 756 -14.10 -43.94 3.52
C ALA A 756 -14.51 -43.14 2.28
N LEU A 757 -15.32 -43.78 1.44
CA LEU A 757 -16.20 -43.16 0.44
C LEU A 757 -16.94 -44.30 -0.27
N LEU A 758 -18.03 -44.77 0.35
CA LEU A 758 -19.24 -45.34 -0.29
C LEU A 758 -20.19 -45.92 0.78
N THR A 759 -20.63 -45.11 1.75
CA THR A 759 -21.90 -45.33 2.47
C THR A 759 -22.43 -44.01 3.03
N THR A 760 -22.78 -43.07 2.15
CA THR A 760 -23.64 -41.92 2.49
C THR A 760 -24.64 -41.68 1.37
N SER A 761 -25.59 -42.61 1.23
CA SER A 761 -26.86 -42.36 0.55
C SER A 761 -27.88 -43.39 1.03
N LEU A 762 -28.35 -43.24 2.28
CA LEU A 762 -29.60 -43.81 2.82
C LEU A 762 -29.72 -43.48 4.33
N SER A 763 -29.75 -42.20 4.69
CA SER A 763 -30.22 -41.77 6.03
C SER A 763 -30.67 -40.31 6.13
N GLN A 764 -31.08 -39.68 5.02
CA GLN A 764 -31.72 -38.35 5.04
C GLN A 764 -33.05 -38.37 4.25
N THR A 765 -33.95 -39.26 4.62
CA THR A 765 -35.40 -39.14 4.36
C THR A 765 -36.27 -39.55 5.55
N CYS A 766 -35.67 -39.72 6.74
CA CYS A 766 -36.38 -40.06 7.98
C CYS A 766 -35.94 -39.12 9.10
N LEU A 767 -36.28 -37.83 9.03
CA LEU A 767 -36.27 -36.90 10.17
C LEU A 767 -36.93 -35.52 9.84
N ILE A 768 -37.93 -35.50 8.95
CA ILE A 768 -38.84 -34.33 8.74
C ILE A 768 -40.32 -34.76 8.88
N LEU A 769 -40.61 -35.88 9.55
CA LEU A 769 -41.97 -36.39 9.77
C LEU A 769 -42.32 -36.69 11.24
N CYS A 770 -41.56 -36.17 12.20
CA CYS A 770 -41.85 -36.35 13.64
C CYS A 770 -42.09 -35.05 14.42
N SER A 771 -42.29 -33.90 13.75
CA SER A 771 -42.64 -32.63 14.41
C SER A 771 -44.04 -32.08 14.06
N LEU A 772 -44.87 -32.87 13.38
CA LEU A 772 -46.25 -32.52 13.01
C LEU A 772 -47.20 -33.70 13.30
N CYS A 773 -47.32 -34.11 14.57
CA CYS A 773 -48.43 -34.95 15.03
C CYS A 773 -48.55 -34.97 16.57
N SER A 774 -48.42 -33.80 17.19
CA SER A 774 -48.79 -33.57 18.59
C SER A 774 -49.51 -32.23 18.74
N LEU A 775 -50.53 -32.04 17.91
CA LEU A 775 -51.58 -31.03 18.08
C LEU A 775 -52.84 -31.57 17.39
N ILE A 776 -53.68 -32.26 18.16
CA ILE A 776 -55.16 -32.18 18.19
C ILE A 776 -55.68 -33.30 19.12
N ASN A 777 -56.18 -32.85 20.27
CA ASN A 777 -57.15 -33.43 21.22
C ASN A 777 -56.63 -33.32 22.66
N ILE A 778 -57.24 -32.63 23.62
CA ILE A 778 -58.57 -32.01 23.79
C ILE A 778 -58.46 -30.95 24.90
N GLN A 779 -59.34 -29.93 24.81
CA GLN A 779 -59.66 -28.83 25.75
C GLN A 779 -58.83 -27.54 25.67
#